data_AF-A0A0K0Y4E3-F1
#
_entry.id   AF-A0A0K0Y4E3-F1
#
_cell.length_a   1.000
_cell.length_b   1.000
_cell.length_c   1.000
_cell.angle_alpha   90.00
_cell.angle_beta   90.00
_cell.angle_gamma   90.00
#
_symmetry.space_group_name_H-M   'P 1'
#
loop_
_entity.id
_entity.type
_entity.pdbx_description
1 polymer ?
#
loop_
_entity_poly.entity_id
_entity_poly.type
_entity_poly.pdbx_seq_one_letter_code
_entity_poly.pdbx_strand_id
1 'polypeptide(L)'
;MSAINFVVRDVAGNISRGTVAGEGVPSSLIVGAGADVSLNLTQGQIISYTRQGQALEVTLVDGRVIVIEGYFTSEGVSENQLFLSSDGYLTEVDLTQGAGADYYANYLQADSAGKFAVNDDLYFMRGSDVMLADAYVPADDEVGMLGAMAPLFGWGGAAAAAGAAALVTTVGGGDGGGPAAPEVAVTTGTDEGDSHVVNEEDHADGVDIGGTGTPGATVDVTIDEVTETTTVGEDGTWEVTFDPADVETGEYSTEVDVTVTNEGGSTSVTHTLVVDTVIGADLTATGGADGVINATEFGDGVTLTGTVTGGDAVVVTIDGTEYAAEVSGSTWTLVTGTAITAGDYHTHDIIITTTDAAGNSSSTTGTVVVDTVTTATISTSGVGGADGVVFSGEHSSGVSLTGTAEAGSTVVVTLSDGSQTYATHTFTAGASGTWSHTFPASELPTGELTLVAAVEATDAAGNMSRDEGTIEIDTYVNELEMTTNTAGGDDGVVNFNESSQSITMAGTVEAGSTVSVNLHGVIMEASVDASGAWTVTYPGGTLPGGDYPTTVVVTATDAAGNSSSLTEAVQVDTVAGDLALSTQPIEFDDVVNYDEASDGVVINGTATAGLIVTVGFGDATMNVLAQPDGTWSANFPASQVPADTASAQITASITDAAGNYKEVSDTVEIDTVVNPFNFSAGQVEGNDIINHAEAQDGGVTFDGQVEAFSSVLVEFNGYSQTVTANGAGQWSATFTEAQIGVDEYTAVVKATATDVHDNVSAPITRTVEVDTLVTHLTTADPVEGDNVVNFAEAADGVTLTGTVEAGSTVMITYDYNGGQIVREATVDAAGNWSITYAGSEIPQGEYDVNITIDSTDANGNTLSITDEFRVDTVDPEAPEIESVVVTPQGVTAVTIEATDADVTVNEITASHQTNELGDQDDGISLGSAGDYYGFDAPLPNGSHLVVNELDDAGNSNATFVVLEETATNSVDLGGLDGFDIGAIDLGYAQDAELTLDLAALEGLSDVDNNLIIHGSDADNDSVTILGATDSGQSKNIDGKSYDIYTMGDDAQVFIEDGVNVTI
;
A
#
# COMPACT_ATOMS: atom_id res chain seq x y z
N MET A 1 25.09 12.47 -28.18
CA MET A 1 24.98 12.91 -26.77
C MET A 1 26.13 13.87 -26.47
N SER A 2 25.92 14.83 -25.57
CA SER A 2 26.91 15.86 -25.24
C SER A 2 28.04 15.31 -24.35
N ALA A 3 29.21 15.96 -24.43
CA ALA A 3 30.35 15.65 -23.57
C ALA A 3 30.10 16.22 -22.17
N ILE A 4 30.38 15.43 -21.12
CA ILE A 4 30.12 15.85 -19.75
C ILE A 4 31.28 16.73 -19.30
N ASN A 5 30.98 17.96 -18.88
CA ASN A 5 31.97 18.87 -18.31
C ASN A 5 32.33 18.43 -16.89
N PHE A 6 33.58 18.64 -16.50
CA PHE A 6 34.03 18.44 -15.11
C PHE A 6 34.91 19.61 -14.64
N VAL A 7 35.00 19.74 -13.31
CA VAL A 7 35.93 20.63 -12.61
C VAL A 7 36.68 19.80 -11.57
N VAL A 8 38.00 19.97 -11.49
CA VAL A 8 38.81 19.45 -10.38
C VAL A 8 39.52 20.63 -9.73
N ARG A 9 39.31 20.83 -8.43
CA ARG A 9 40.04 21.78 -7.59
C ARG A 9 41.03 21.02 -6.73
N ASP A 10 42.31 21.36 -6.77
CA ASP A 10 43.33 20.74 -5.92
C ASP A 10 43.42 21.37 -4.51
N VAL A 11 44.19 20.74 -3.61
CA VAL A 11 44.43 21.21 -2.23
C VAL A 11 45.09 22.60 -2.12
N ALA A 12 45.59 23.17 -3.23
CA ALA A 12 46.15 24.52 -3.30
C ALA A 12 45.17 25.53 -3.93
N GLY A 13 43.97 25.09 -4.32
CA GLY A 13 42.95 25.91 -4.96
C GLY A 13 43.13 26.08 -6.47
N ASN A 14 44.06 25.35 -7.11
CA ASN A 14 44.19 25.39 -8.57
C ASN A 14 43.02 24.63 -9.21
N ILE A 15 42.52 25.14 -10.33
CA ILE A 15 41.28 24.65 -10.95
C ILE A 15 41.58 24.13 -12.36
N SER A 16 41.30 22.84 -12.57
CA SER A 16 41.30 22.19 -13.88
C SER A 16 39.86 22.04 -14.36
N ARG A 17 39.58 22.46 -15.59
CA ARG A 17 38.29 22.27 -16.26
C ARG A 17 38.50 21.42 -17.50
N GLY A 18 37.59 20.50 -17.77
CA GLY A 18 37.68 19.64 -18.95
C GLY A 18 36.36 18.96 -19.29
N THR A 19 36.41 18.07 -20.29
CA THR A 19 35.27 17.26 -20.73
C THR A 19 35.65 15.79 -20.82
N VAL A 20 34.69 14.92 -20.51
CA VAL A 20 34.76 13.49 -20.85
C VAL A 20 33.86 13.21 -22.07
N ALA A 21 34.45 12.58 -23.08
CA ALA A 21 33.87 12.46 -24.42
C ALA A 21 32.77 11.37 -24.53
N GLY A 22 31.92 11.50 -25.56
CA GLY A 22 30.82 10.57 -25.82
C GLY A 22 31.22 9.31 -26.61
N GLU A 23 30.56 8.19 -26.25
CA GLU A 23 30.57 6.85 -26.88
C GLU A 23 31.92 6.14 -27.13
N GLY A 24 32.02 4.92 -26.59
CA GLY A 24 32.90 3.86 -27.10
C GLY A 24 34.20 3.57 -26.34
N VAL A 25 34.62 4.42 -25.40
CA VAL A 25 35.82 4.21 -24.56
C VAL A 25 35.53 4.71 -23.13
N PRO A 26 35.91 3.98 -22.06
CA PRO A 26 35.86 4.53 -20.70
C PRO A 26 36.75 5.76 -20.61
N SER A 27 36.18 6.88 -20.18
CA SER A 27 36.84 8.17 -20.15
C SER A 27 37.40 8.41 -18.75
N SER A 28 38.73 8.39 -18.62
CA SER A 28 39.37 8.54 -17.31
C SER A 28 39.78 9.98 -16.99
N LEU A 29 39.55 10.34 -15.72
CA LEU A 29 39.85 11.61 -15.09
C LEU A 29 40.87 11.36 -13.98
N ILE A 30 42.11 11.78 -14.17
CA ILE A 30 43.18 11.61 -13.18
C ILE A 30 43.13 12.75 -12.15
N VAL A 31 43.01 12.43 -10.87
CA VAL A 31 42.95 13.41 -9.78
C VAL A 31 44.14 13.30 -8.82
N GLY A 32 44.58 14.46 -8.30
CA GLY A 32 45.48 14.52 -7.16
C GLY A 32 44.74 14.26 -5.85
N ALA A 33 45.46 13.92 -4.77
CA ALA A 33 44.87 13.63 -3.47
C ALA A 33 44.40 14.88 -2.72
N GLY A 34 43.22 14.82 -2.11
CA GLY A 34 42.57 15.94 -1.41
C GLY A 34 41.84 16.92 -2.33
N ALA A 35 41.48 16.50 -3.54
CA ALA A 35 40.80 17.34 -4.53
C ALA A 35 39.27 17.28 -4.42
N ASP A 36 38.61 18.42 -4.70
CA ASP A 36 37.18 18.49 -4.97
C ASP A 36 36.94 18.20 -6.46
N VAL A 37 36.03 17.28 -6.79
CA VAL A 37 35.70 16.87 -8.17
C VAL A 37 34.22 17.13 -8.43
N SER A 38 33.88 18.07 -9.31
CA SER A 38 32.50 18.35 -9.73
C SER A 38 32.24 17.87 -11.15
N LEU A 39 31.14 17.13 -11.35
CA LEU A 39 30.67 16.66 -12.66
C LEU A 39 29.37 17.39 -13.07
N ASN A 40 29.26 17.80 -14.34
CA ASN A 40 28.04 18.42 -14.88
C ASN A 40 26.97 17.35 -15.15
N LEU A 41 26.32 16.91 -14.07
CA LEU A 41 25.38 15.80 -13.99
C LEU A 41 24.38 16.03 -12.84
N THR A 42 23.20 15.45 -12.97
CA THR A 42 22.22 15.28 -11.89
C THR A 42 22.32 13.89 -11.27
N GLN A 43 21.80 13.71 -10.05
CA GLN A 43 21.67 12.40 -9.41
C GLN A 43 20.89 11.39 -10.28
N GLY A 44 19.83 11.85 -10.97
CA GLY A 44 19.01 11.02 -11.87
C GLY A 44 19.73 10.52 -13.13
N GLN A 45 20.96 10.97 -13.39
CA GLN A 45 21.79 10.47 -14.49
C GLN A 45 22.75 9.34 -14.06
N ILE A 46 22.78 8.95 -12.78
CA ILE A 46 23.70 7.92 -12.24
C ILE A 46 22.98 6.58 -11.99
N ILE A 47 23.62 5.46 -12.36
CA ILE A 47 23.20 4.10 -11.98
C ILE A 47 23.96 3.63 -10.72
N SER A 48 25.29 3.74 -10.71
CA SER A 48 26.11 3.09 -9.67
C SER A 48 27.49 3.73 -9.49
N TYR A 49 28.04 3.56 -8.30
CA TYR A 49 29.43 3.86 -7.95
C TYR A 49 30.16 2.56 -7.61
N THR A 50 31.28 2.26 -8.27
CA THR A 50 32.09 1.06 -7.97
C THR A 50 33.58 1.41 -7.90
N ARG A 51 34.35 0.61 -7.17
CA ARG A 51 35.78 0.88 -6.91
C ARG A 51 36.68 -0.12 -7.63
N GLN A 52 37.50 0.37 -8.55
CA GLN A 52 38.57 -0.40 -9.18
C GLN A 52 39.95 0.06 -8.68
N GLY A 53 40.36 -0.52 -7.55
CA GLY A 53 41.65 -0.25 -6.90
C GLY A 53 41.71 1.14 -6.25
N GLN A 54 42.33 2.10 -6.94
CA GLN A 54 42.33 3.52 -6.55
C GLN A 54 41.36 4.37 -7.40
N ALA A 55 40.76 3.81 -8.45
CA ALA A 55 39.77 4.50 -9.26
C ALA A 55 38.35 4.33 -8.71
N LEU A 56 37.54 5.37 -8.88
CA LEU A 56 36.08 5.33 -8.75
C LEU A 56 35.46 5.29 -10.14
N GLU A 57 34.65 4.28 -10.44
CA GLU A 57 33.87 4.18 -11.66
C GLU A 57 32.44 4.64 -11.38
N VAL A 58 31.96 5.59 -12.18
CA VAL A 58 30.60 6.16 -12.11
C VAL A 58 29.85 5.73 -13.37
N THR A 59 28.89 4.82 -13.22
CA THR A 59 28.04 4.34 -14.31
C THR A 59 26.83 5.25 -14.46
N LEU A 60 26.52 5.65 -15.70
CA LEU A 60 25.41 6.55 -16.02
C LEU A 60 24.19 5.80 -16.59
N VAL A 61 23.01 6.42 -16.53
CA VAL A 61 21.74 5.86 -17.04
C VAL A 61 21.74 5.59 -18.55
N ASP A 62 22.63 6.23 -19.31
CA ASP A 62 22.86 5.99 -20.74
C ASP A 62 23.90 4.89 -21.03
N GLY A 63 24.43 4.23 -20.00
CA GLY A 63 25.42 3.16 -20.11
C GLY A 63 26.87 3.63 -20.25
N ARG A 64 27.17 4.93 -20.21
CA ARG A 64 28.55 5.43 -20.09
C ARG A 64 29.14 5.13 -18.72
N VAL A 65 30.47 5.01 -18.65
CA VAL A 65 31.22 4.90 -17.39
C VAL A 65 32.33 5.95 -17.38
N ILE A 66 32.35 6.79 -16.34
CA ILE A 66 33.42 7.76 -16.05
C ILE A 66 34.36 7.12 -15.03
N VAL A 67 35.67 7.16 -15.28
CA VAL A 67 36.67 6.52 -14.40
C VAL A 67 37.56 7.57 -13.73
N ILE A 68 37.29 7.89 -12.46
CA ILE A 68 38.07 8.87 -11.70
C ILE A 68 39.30 8.18 -11.10
N GLU A 69 40.40 8.16 -11.87
CA GLU A 69 41.69 7.59 -11.48
C GLU A 69 42.33 8.35 -10.32
N GLY A 70 42.64 7.65 -9.23
CA GLY A 70 43.23 8.25 -8.03
C GLY A 70 42.22 8.77 -7.01
N TYR A 71 40.90 8.60 -7.25
CA TYR A 71 39.85 9.02 -6.33
C TYR A 71 40.06 8.48 -4.90
N PHE A 72 40.33 7.19 -4.76
CA PHE A 72 40.60 6.56 -3.47
C PHE A 72 42.10 6.61 -3.17
N THR A 73 42.47 7.48 -2.23
CA THR A 73 43.86 7.73 -1.85
C THR A 73 44.39 6.64 -0.90
N SER A 74 45.70 6.69 -0.59
CA SER A 74 46.32 5.75 0.36
C SER A 74 46.08 6.19 1.81
N GLU A 75 45.86 5.22 2.71
CA GLU A 75 45.64 5.42 4.15
C GLU A 75 46.59 6.47 4.76
N GLY A 76 46.01 7.50 5.39
CA GLY A 76 46.76 8.63 5.98
C GLY A 76 47.01 9.83 5.05
N VAL A 77 46.50 9.80 3.82
CA VAL A 77 46.42 10.95 2.90
C VAL A 77 44.96 11.44 2.85
N SER A 78 44.73 12.73 2.61
CA SER A 78 43.38 13.28 2.40
C SER A 78 42.64 12.51 1.30
N GLU A 79 41.36 12.24 1.52
CA GLU A 79 40.45 11.67 0.52
C GLU A 79 39.95 12.77 -0.43
N ASN A 80 39.47 12.38 -1.60
CA ASN A 80 38.88 13.29 -2.58
C ASN A 80 37.37 13.40 -2.35
N GLN A 81 36.79 14.58 -2.59
CA GLN A 81 35.35 14.80 -2.47
C GLN A 81 34.72 14.79 -3.87
N LEU A 82 33.65 14.04 -4.07
CA LEU A 82 32.86 14.04 -5.30
C LEU A 82 31.62 14.93 -5.15
N PHE A 83 31.34 15.71 -6.19
CA PHE A 83 30.15 16.54 -6.31
C PHE A 83 29.46 16.29 -7.65
N LEU A 84 28.13 16.36 -7.65
CA LEU A 84 27.30 16.51 -8.83
C LEU A 84 26.79 17.95 -8.86
N SER A 85 26.80 18.59 -10.02
CA SER A 85 26.25 19.93 -10.19
C SER A 85 25.55 20.08 -11.54
N SER A 86 24.36 20.65 -11.52
CA SER A 86 23.58 21.01 -12.70
C SER A 86 22.70 22.21 -12.35
N ASP A 87 22.45 23.07 -13.32
CA ASP A 87 21.45 24.14 -13.27
C ASP A 87 21.51 25.05 -12.01
N GLY A 88 22.72 25.28 -11.49
CA GLY A 88 22.98 26.12 -10.33
C GLY A 88 22.93 25.42 -8.96
N TYR A 89 22.72 24.11 -8.91
CA TYR A 89 22.79 23.30 -7.68
C TYR A 89 24.14 22.60 -7.54
N LEU A 90 24.58 22.34 -6.30
CA LEU A 90 25.78 21.57 -5.96
C LEU A 90 25.46 20.57 -4.86
N THR A 91 25.66 19.29 -5.16
CA THR A 91 25.36 18.15 -4.29
C THR A 91 26.63 17.36 -4.03
N GLU A 92 27.04 17.24 -2.76
CA GLU A 92 28.15 16.39 -2.34
C GLU A 92 27.71 14.92 -2.32
N VAL A 93 28.59 14.02 -2.78
CA VAL A 93 28.35 12.58 -2.87
C VAL A 93 29.21 11.88 -1.81
N ASP A 94 28.62 11.62 -0.65
CA ASP A 94 29.24 10.88 0.44
C ASP A 94 29.16 9.37 0.16
N LEU A 95 30.31 8.72 -0.03
CA LEU A 95 30.41 7.36 -0.57
C LEU A 95 30.76 6.33 0.52
N THR A 96 29.72 5.66 1.03
CA THR A 96 29.88 4.55 1.99
C THR A 96 30.13 3.23 1.25
N GLN A 97 31.14 2.46 1.66
CA GLN A 97 31.45 1.17 1.02
C GLN A 97 30.33 0.15 1.23
N GLY A 98 29.86 -0.44 0.14
CA GLY A 98 28.87 -1.52 0.12
C GLY A 98 29.49 -2.92 0.02
N ALA A 99 28.76 -3.85 -0.58
CA ALA A 99 29.23 -5.22 -0.77
C ALA A 99 30.25 -5.30 -1.93
N GLY A 100 31.41 -5.91 -1.67
CA GLY A 100 32.42 -6.15 -2.71
C GLY A 100 33.09 -4.87 -3.20
N ALA A 101 32.81 -4.49 -4.45
CA ALA A 101 33.37 -3.30 -5.11
C ALA A 101 32.43 -2.10 -5.10
N ASP A 102 31.16 -2.29 -4.76
CA ASP A 102 30.10 -1.28 -4.91
C ASP A 102 30.12 -0.29 -3.73
N TYR A 103 29.70 0.95 -3.99
CA TYR A 103 29.57 2.01 -3.00
C TYR A 103 28.16 2.60 -3.02
N TYR A 104 27.59 2.80 -1.83
CA TYR A 104 26.33 3.52 -1.65
C TYR A 104 26.61 5.02 -1.54
N ALA A 105 25.95 5.80 -2.38
CA ALA A 105 26.00 7.26 -2.32
C ALA A 105 24.89 7.81 -1.41
N ASN A 106 25.28 8.65 -0.46
CA ASN A 106 24.41 9.57 0.24
C ASN A 106 24.60 10.98 -0.35
N TYR A 107 23.49 11.64 -0.70
CA TYR A 107 23.53 12.91 -1.44
C TYR A 107 23.21 14.07 -0.51
N LEU A 108 24.17 14.96 -0.31
CA LEU A 108 24.08 16.08 0.63
C LEU A 108 24.08 17.42 -0.11
N GLN A 109 23.10 18.30 0.14
CA GLN A 109 23.17 19.66 -0.37
C GLN A 109 24.32 20.43 0.30
N ALA A 110 25.20 21.00 -0.52
CA ALA A 110 26.44 21.66 -0.08
C ALA A 110 26.22 22.95 0.75
N ASP A 111 24.99 23.50 0.77
CA ASP A 111 24.64 24.72 1.50
C ASP A 111 24.48 24.50 3.03
N SER A 112 24.57 23.26 3.51
CA SER A 112 24.40 22.88 4.93
C SER A 112 25.42 23.54 5.90
N ALA A 113 26.47 24.20 5.39
CA ALA A 113 27.54 24.78 6.21
C ALA A 113 28.19 26.08 5.66
N GLY A 114 27.72 26.63 4.53
CA GLY A 114 28.31 27.84 3.92
C GLY A 114 29.79 27.72 3.50
N LYS A 115 30.27 26.50 3.21
CA LYS A 115 31.65 26.21 2.76
C LYS A 115 31.92 26.72 1.32
N PHE A 116 30.87 26.76 0.49
CA PHE A 116 30.91 27.14 -0.91
C PHE A 116 29.87 28.24 -1.19
N ALA A 117 30.10 29.06 -2.21
CA ALA A 117 29.15 30.08 -2.67
C ALA A 117 28.57 29.65 -4.03
N VAL A 118 27.40 30.16 -4.42
CA VAL A 118 26.78 29.87 -5.74
C VAL A 118 27.65 30.33 -6.93
N ASN A 119 28.58 31.27 -6.69
CA ASN A 119 29.59 31.70 -7.68
C ASN A 119 30.92 30.92 -7.57
N ASP A 120 30.97 29.81 -6.84
CA ASP A 120 32.15 28.95 -6.76
C ASP A 120 32.33 28.16 -8.07
N ASP A 121 33.57 28.08 -8.57
CA ASP A 121 33.92 27.37 -9.81
C ASP A 121 33.39 25.93 -9.94
N LEU A 122 33.09 25.24 -8.84
CA LEU A 122 32.51 23.88 -8.83
C LEU A 122 31.06 23.83 -9.33
N TYR A 123 30.35 24.96 -9.41
CA TYR A 123 28.96 25.03 -9.90
C TYR A 123 28.88 25.02 -11.44
N PHE A 124 27.97 24.21 -11.97
CA PHE A 124 27.53 24.26 -13.37
C PHE A 124 26.15 24.94 -13.45
N MET A 125 26.10 26.11 -14.08
CA MET A 125 24.88 26.92 -14.22
C MET A 125 23.90 26.45 -15.31
N ARG A 126 24.23 25.35 -16.00
CA ARG A 126 23.42 24.69 -17.06
C ARG A 126 23.80 23.21 -17.12
N GLY A 127 22.82 22.33 -17.23
CA GLY A 127 23.00 20.89 -17.41
C GLY A 127 23.72 20.47 -18.69
N SER A 128 23.96 19.16 -18.80
CA SER A 128 24.93 18.54 -19.74
C SER A 128 24.71 18.82 -21.23
N ASP A 129 23.51 19.23 -21.65
CA ASP A 129 23.09 19.09 -23.05
C ASP A 129 23.40 20.32 -23.93
N VAL A 130 23.79 21.45 -23.32
CA VAL A 130 24.14 22.68 -24.04
C VAL A 130 25.65 22.93 -24.03
N MET A 131 26.28 22.89 -25.20
CA MET A 131 27.19 23.94 -25.74
C MET A 131 27.78 23.51 -27.09
N LEU A 132 27.95 24.48 -28.00
CA LEU A 132 28.68 24.31 -29.26
C LEU A 132 30.19 24.50 -29.04
N ALA A 133 31.01 23.92 -29.91
CA ALA A 133 32.48 23.99 -29.82
C ALA A 133 33.04 25.24 -30.52
N ASP A 134 34.13 25.79 -29.98
CA ASP A 134 35.15 26.49 -30.78
C ASP A 134 36.54 26.38 -30.13
N ALA A 135 37.63 26.75 -30.83
CA ALA A 135 38.99 26.28 -30.54
C ALA A 135 40.10 27.35 -30.37
N TYR A 136 41.01 27.06 -29.43
CA TYR A 136 42.49 27.24 -29.46
C TYR A 136 43.09 28.46 -30.24
N VAL A 137 43.56 29.55 -29.57
CA VAL A 137 44.94 29.74 -28.98
C VAL A 137 46.07 29.87 -30.05
N PRO A 138 47.06 30.82 -29.99
CA PRO A 138 47.78 31.30 -28.78
C PRO A 138 48.25 32.79 -28.63
N ALA A 139 48.38 33.20 -27.36
CA ALA A 139 49.53 33.83 -26.62
C ALA A 139 50.31 35.12 -27.04
N ASP A 140 50.62 35.90 -25.98
CA ASP A 140 51.79 36.77 -25.65
C ASP A 140 52.17 37.97 -26.56
N ASP A 141 52.54 39.16 -26.06
CA ASP A 141 53.60 39.45 -25.05
C ASP A 141 53.36 40.76 -24.22
N GLU A 142 54.24 41.09 -23.27
CA GLU A 142 54.03 42.07 -22.17
C GLU A 142 54.52 43.56 -22.35
N VAL A 143 54.10 44.39 -21.37
CA VAL A 143 54.69 45.64 -20.79
C VAL A 143 54.88 46.96 -21.60
N GLY A 144 54.28 48.04 -21.07
CA GLY A 144 55.10 49.14 -20.50
C GLY A 144 54.75 50.63 -20.73
N MET A 145 54.87 51.43 -19.65
CA MET A 145 55.34 52.84 -19.60
C MET A 145 54.46 54.03 -20.02
N LEU A 146 53.46 54.34 -19.20
CA LEU A 146 53.38 55.59 -18.39
C LEU A 146 54.06 56.91 -18.90
N GLY A 147 53.27 57.78 -19.54
CA GLY A 147 53.02 59.18 -19.11
C GLY A 147 54.04 60.32 -19.31
N ALA A 148 53.57 61.46 -19.84
CA ALA A 148 54.16 62.81 -19.66
C ALA A 148 53.09 63.92 -19.82
N MET A 149 53.28 65.08 -19.16
CA MET A 149 52.37 66.24 -19.14
C MET A 149 53.15 67.56 -19.34
N ALA A 150 52.56 68.58 -20.00
CA ALA A 150 52.59 70.01 -19.60
C ALA A 150 52.03 70.99 -20.70
N PRO A 151 51.41 72.13 -20.32
CA PRO A 151 50.91 73.18 -21.25
C PRO A 151 51.70 74.52 -21.18
N LEU A 152 51.40 75.49 -22.07
CA LEU A 152 51.67 76.92 -21.80
C LEU A 152 50.80 77.91 -22.63
N PHE A 153 50.58 79.12 -22.08
CA PHE A 153 49.82 80.27 -22.65
C PHE A 153 50.76 81.40 -23.15
N GLY A 154 50.26 82.35 -23.98
CA GLY A 154 50.86 83.70 -24.11
C GLY A 154 50.43 84.56 -25.31
N TRP A 155 50.20 85.87 -25.11
CA TRP A 155 49.81 86.87 -26.14
C TRP A 155 50.92 87.93 -26.41
N GLY A 156 51.03 88.38 -27.68
CA GLY A 156 50.99 89.81 -28.08
C GLY A 156 52.28 90.65 -28.25
N GLY A 157 52.29 91.56 -29.27
CA GLY A 157 52.95 92.88 -29.15
C GLY A 157 53.83 93.47 -30.29
N ALA A 158 53.21 94.18 -31.26
CA ALA A 158 53.60 95.45 -31.94
C ALA A 158 55.05 95.88 -32.34
N ALA A 159 55.21 96.48 -33.54
CA ALA A 159 56.10 97.63 -33.90
C ALA A 159 55.87 98.16 -35.35
N ALA A 160 56.34 99.38 -35.73
CA ALA A 160 56.10 100.04 -37.04
C ALA A 160 57.16 101.11 -37.44
N ALA A 161 57.17 101.59 -38.72
CA ALA A 161 57.79 102.82 -39.31
C ALA A 161 57.91 102.70 -40.87
N ALA A 162 58.10 103.71 -41.75
CA ALA A 162 57.91 105.20 -41.87
C ALA A 162 58.39 105.62 -43.31
N GLY A 163 58.22 106.82 -43.92
CA GLY A 163 57.53 108.10 -43.63
C GLY A 163 58.19 109.32 -44.36
N ALA A 164 57.47 110.46 -44.57
CA ALA A 164 57.94 111.81 -45.05
C ALA A 164 58.25 111.99 -46.58
N ALA A 165 58.34 113.18 -47.23
CA ALA A 165 57.85 114.61 -47.10
C ALA A 165 58.51 115.47 -48.24
N ALA A 166 58.18 116.72 -48.67
CA ALA A 166 57.03 117.66 -48.65
C ALA A 166 57.42 118.94 -49.53
N LEU A 167 56.84 120.15 -49.30
CA LEU A 167 57.19 121.51 -49.85
C LEU A 167 56.68 121.91 -51.29
N VAL A 168 56.46 123.19 -51.72
CA VAL A 168 56.09 124.49 -51.05
C VAL A 168 55.61 125.61 -52.06
N THR A 169 54.55 126.35 -51.68
CA THR A 169 54.01 127.72 -52.02
C THR A 169 54.35 128.60 -53.28
N THR A 170 53.28 129.01 -54.00
CA THR A 170 52.79 130.40 -54.36
C THR A 170 53.47 131.42 -55.31
N VAL A 171 52.66 131.91 -56.29
CA VAL A 171 52.33 133.34 -56.66
C VAL A 171 53.33 134.28 -57.37
N GLY A 172 52.87 134.92 -58.47
CA GLY A 172 52.99 136.39 -58.67
C GLY A 172 53.45 136.93 -60.05
N GLY A 173 52.56 137.54 -60.85
CA GLY A 173 52.84 138.10 -62.20
C GLY A 173 53.42 139.53 -62.29
N GLY A 174 53.46 140.12 -63.50
CA GLY A 174 53.75 141.57 -63.72
C GLY A 174 54.25 142.02 -65.11
N ASP A 175 53.36 142.62 -65.92
CA ASP A 175 53.47 143.80 -66.84
C ASP A 175 54.75 144.11 -67.69
N GLY A 176 54.61 144.71 -68.90
CA GLY A 176 55.81 145.18 -69.66
C GLY A 176 55.70 145.93 -71.01
N GLY A 177 54.84 145.53 -71.96
CA GLY A 177 54.39 146.35 -73.12
C GLY A 177 55.22 146.44 -74.44
N GLY A 178 54.67 145.85 -75.52
CA GLY A 178 54.67 146.38 -76.91
C GLY A 178 55.66 145.79 -77.95
N PRO A 179 55.36 145.85 -79.27
CA PRO A 179 54.12 146.27 -79.94
C PRO A 179 53.10 145.10 -80.10
N ALA A 180 51.91 145.37 -80.65
CA ALA A 180 50.79 144.42 -80.66
C ALA A 180 50.87 143.32 -81.74
N ALA A 181 50.41 142.12 -81.36
CA ALA A 181 50.23 140.90 -82.17
C ALA A 181 48.71 140.66 -82.41
N PRO A 182 48.26 139.66 -83.20
CA PRO A 182 46.84 139.29 -83.26
C PRO A 182 46.28 138.93 -81.87
N GLU A 183 45.00 139.24 -81.64
CA GLU A 183 44.22 138.75 -80.50
C GLU A 183 43.45 137.48 -80.89
N VAL A 184 43.35 136.56 -79.91
CA VAL A 184 42.64 135.28 -79.92
C VAL A 184 42.15 134.96 -78.51
N ALA A 185 40.98 134.34 -78.40
CA ALA A 185 40.49 133.65 -77.20
C ALA A 185 39.56 132.50 -77.62
N VAL A 186 39.56 131.39 -76.89
CA VAL A 186 38.50 130.37 -76.99
C VAL A 186 37.37 130.80 -76.05
N THR A 187 36.12 130.41 -76.35
CA THR A 187 34.93 130.77 -75.57
C THR A 187 33.89 129.66 -75.42
N THR A 188 34.01 128.57 -76.19
CA THR A 188 33.15 127.38 -76.14
C THR A 188 33.98 126.12 -76.44
N GLY A 189 33.55 124.96 -75.92
CA GLY A 189 34.22 123.67 -76.15
C GLY A 189 35.39 123.32 -75.22
N THR A 190 35.76 124.20 -74.28
CA THR A 190 36.91 123.98 -73.37
C THR A 190 36.62 124.46 -71.95
N ASP A 191 37.27 123.89 -70.94
CA ASP A 191 37.13 124.25 -69.52
C ASP A 191 37.85 125.57 -69.13
N GLU A 192 37.57 126.65 -69.86
CA GLU A 192 37.89 128.03 -69.44
C GLU A 192 36.61 128.79 -69.07
N GLY A 193 35.97 128.35 -67.98
CA GLY A 193 35.05 129.16 -67.20
C GLY A 193 33.57 128.76 -67.20
N ASP A 194 33.17 127.76 -67.99
CA ASP A 194 31.79 127.23 -68.01
C ASP A 194 31.69 125.74 -67.61
N SER A 195 32.80 125.10 -67.20
CA SER A 195 32.85 123.72 -66.67
C SER A 195 32.23 122.65 -67.59
N HIS A 196 32.39 122.82 -68.91
CA HIS A 196 31.95 121.84 -69.90
C HIS A 196 32.90 120.63 -69.90
N VAL A 197 32.34 119.47 -69.62
CA VAL A 197 32.95 118.15 -69.82
C VAL A 197 32.21 117.50 -70.98
N VAL A 198 32.94 116.98 -71.96
CA VAL A 198 32.37 116.22 -73.06
C VAL A 198 31.94 114.85 -72.52
N ASN A 199 30.63 114.64 -72.41
CA ASN A 199 30.04 113.35 -72.02
C ASN A 199 29.84 112.43 -73.25
N GLU A 200 29.25 111.24 -73.09
CA GLU A 200 29.02 110.29 -74.20
C GLU A 200 28.05 110.83 -75.27
N GLU A 201 27.11 111.72 -74.93
CA GLU A 201 26.22 112.38 -75.89
C GLU A 201 26.95 113.52 -76.64
N ASP A 202 27.67 114.38 -75.93
CA ASP A 202 28.51 115.44 -76.52
C ASP A 202 29.62 114.85 -77.42
N HIS A 203 30.25 113.75 -77.01
CA HIS A 203 31.27 113.04 -77.79
C HIS A 203 30.69 112.48 -79.08
N ALA A 204 29.51 111.85 -79.02
CA ALA A 204 28.89 111.18 -80.16
C ALA A 204 28.36 112.14 -81.24
N ASP A 205 27.92 113.35 -80.86
CA ASP A 205 27.48 114.38 -81.81
C ASP A 205 28.67 115.20 -82.39
N GLY A 206 29.81 115.26 -81.69
CA GLY A 206 31.08 115.85 -82.16
C GLY A 206 31.54 117.07 -81.34
N VAL A 207 32.85 117.21 -81.15
CA VAL A 207 33.41 118.21 -80.21
C VAL A 207 33.64 119.56 -80.89
N ASP A 208 32.73 120.51 -80.68
CA ASP A 208 32.81 121.88 -81.18
C ASP A 208 33.72 122.77 -80.29
N ILE A 209 34.85 123.22 -80.83
CA ILE A 209 35.73 124.24 -80.22
C ILE A 209 35.49 125.59 -80.90
N GLY A 210 35.02 126.58 -80.16
CA GLY A 210 34.66 127.90 -80.67
C GLY A 210 35.24 129.07 -79.89
N GLY A 211 35.42 130.20 -80.54
CA GLY A 211 36.12 131.35 -79.97
C GLY A 211 35.98 132.66 -80.71
N THR A 212 36.81 133.62 -80.31
CA THR A 212 36.93 134.93 -80.92
C THR A 212 38.36 135.24 -81.32
N GLY A 213 38.55 136.17 -82.25
CA GLY A 213 39.88 136.55 -82.71
C GLY A 213 39.89 137.76 -83.64
N THR A 214 41.05 138.01 -84.24
CA THR A 214 41.24 139.11 -85.19
C THR A 214 40.60 138.79 -86.56
N PRO A 215 39.58 139.53 -87.04
CA PRO A 215 38.87 139.21 -88.28
C PRO A 215 39.78 139.01 -89.50
N GLY A 216 39.54 137.94 -90.27
CA GLY A 216 40.32 137.58 -91.46
C GLY A 216 41.69 136.96 -91.18
N ALA A 217 42.02 136.66 -89.92
CA ALA A 217 43.17 135.80 -89.58
C ALA A 217 42.83 134.31 -89.78
N THR A 218 43.86 133.49 -90.06
CA THR A 218 43.74 132.02 -90.02
C THR A 218 43.85 131.55 -88.57
N VAL A 219 43.05 130.56 -88.20
CA VAL A 219 43.05 129.88 -86.90
C VAL A 219 43.38 128.41 -87.15
N ASP A 220 44.44 127.91 -86.52
CA ASP A 220 44.74 126.49 -86.42
C ASP A 220 44.43 126.04 -84.99
N VAL A 221 43.47 125.13 -84.83
CA VAL A 221 43.06 124.53 -83.54
C VAL A 221 43.58 123.10 -83.51
N THR A 222 44.35 122.74 -82.50
CA THR A 222 44.94 121.41 -82.36
C THR A 222 44.47 120.74 -81.09
N ILE A 223 44.02 119.48 -81.19
CA ILE A 223 43.81 118.58 -80.07
C ILE A 223 44.74 117.38 -80.30
N ASP A 224 45.61 117.10 -79.33
CA ASP A 224 46.67 116.08 -79.42
C ASP A 224 47.54 116.20 -80.71
N GLU A 225 47.40 115.30 -81.69
CA GLU A 225 48.10 115.38 -82.99
C GLU A 225 47.20 115.83 -84.17
N VAL A 226 45.92 116.14 -83.94
CA VAL A 226 44.95 116.54 -84.97
C VAL A 226 44.76 118.05 -84.98
N THR A 227 45.09 118.70 -86.10
CA THR A 227 44.90 120.15 -86.32
C THR A 227 43.80 120.42 -87.34
N GLU A 228 42.75 121.12 -86.94
CA GLU A 228 41.75 121.69 -87.83
C GLU A 228 41.97 123.19 -88.08
N THR A 229 41.81 123.62 -89.34
CA THR A 229 42.14 124.97 -89.79
C THR A 229 40.89 125.72 -90.26
N THR A 230 40.59 126.84 -89.60
CA THR A 230 39.49 127.76 -89.95
C THR A 230 39.99 129.20 -90.14
N THR A 231 39.08 130.15 -90.35
CA THR A 231 39.40 131.58 -90.47
C THR A 231 38.41 132.42 -89.70
N VAL A 232 38.89 133.41 -88.95
CA VAL A 232 38.03 134.32 -88.17
C VAL A 232 37.12 135.13 -89.09
N GLY A 233 35.81 135.09 -88.82
CA GLY A 233 34.78 135.81 -89.56
C GLY A 233 34.91 137.34 -89.48
N GLU A 234 34.18 138.06 -90.34
CA GLU A 234 34.14 139.54 -90.32
C GLU A 234 33.53 140.11 -89.03
N ASP A 235 32.81 139.30 -88.27
CA ASP A 235 32.24 139.58 -86.95
C ASP A 235 33.21 139.34 -85.79
N GLY A 236 34.31 138.62 -86.03
CA GLY A 236 35.34 138.29 -85.04
C GLY A 236 35.20 136.91 -84.37
N THR A 237 34.29 136.04 -84.84
CA THR A 237 34.12 134.67 -84.31
C THR A 237 34.86 133.62 -85.16
N TRP A 238 35.13 132.45 -84.59
CA TRP A 238 35.62 131.26 -85.27
C TRP A 238 35.15 129.99 -84.54
N GLU A 239 35.07 128.87 -85.26
CA GLU A 239 34.61 127.58 -84.75
C GLU A 239 35.19 126.45 -85.60
N VAL A 240 35.45 125.30 -84.98
CA VAL A 240 35.77 124.01 -85.63
C VAL A 240 35.07 122.87 -84.88
N THR A 241 34.68 121.83 -85.60
CA THR A 241 34.14 120.58 -85.03
C THR A 241 35.17 119.48 -85.22
N PHE A 242 35.54 118.77 -84.16
CA PHE A 242 36.32 117.53 -84.25
C PHE A 242 35.36 116.34 -84.41
N ASP A 243 35.67 115.42 -85.31
CA ASP A 243 34.90 114.18 -85.50
C ASP A 243 35.02 113.31 -84.23
N PRO A 244 33.99 112.54 -83.83
CA PRO A 244 34.07 111.60 -82.71
C PRO A 244 35.20 110.54 -82.84
N ALA A 245 35.82 110.40 -84.01
CA ALA A 245 37.01 109.56 -84.23
C ALA A 245 38.36 110.29 -84.02
N ASP A 246 38.39 111.62 -83.91
CA ASP A 246 39.58 112.43 -83.70
C ASP A 246 39.82 112.80 -82.21
N VAL A 247 38.81 112.58 -81.35
CA VAL A 247 38.89 112.62 -79.89
C VAL A 247 38.54 111.21 -79.37
N GLU A 248 39.38 110.60 -78.54
CA GLU A 248 39.14 109.25 -78.01
C GLU A 248 38.09 109.24 -76.88
N THR A 249 37.40 108.10 -76.68
CA THR A 249 36.49 107.90 -75.54
C THR A 249 37.26 107.57 -74.26
N GLY A 250 36.93 108.17 -73.13
CA GLY A 250 37.57 107.88 -71.83
C GLY A 250 37.21 108.86 -70.72
N GLU A 251 37.89 108.75 -69.58
CA GLU A 251 37.90 109.74 -68.50
C GLU A 251 39.30 110.39 -68.49
N TYR A 252 39.45 111.56 -69.11
CA TYR A 252 40.74 112.25 -69.22
C TYR A 252 40.60 113.75 -69.52
N SER A 253 41.74 114.45 -69.54
CA SER A 253 41.83 115.80 -70.09
C SER A 253 43.06 115.96 -70.98
N THR A 254 42.94 116.79 -72.02
CA THR A 254 43.99 117.06 -73.02
C THR A 254 44.08 118.55 -73.33
N GLU A 255 45.22 118.98 -73.89
CA GLU A 255 45.49 120.38 -74.22
C GLU A 255 44.95 120.72 -75.62
N VAL A 256 44.23 121.86 -75.71
CA VAL A 256 43.66 122.42 -76.94
C VAL A 256 44.48 123.64 -77.34
N ASP A 257 45.36 123.47 -78.32
CA ASP A 257 46.32 124.49 -78.77
C ASP A 257 45.75 125.29 -79.94
N VAL A 258 45.39 126.56 -79.71
CA VAL A 258 44.77 127.46 -80.70
C VAL A 258 45.74 128.54 -81.13
N THR A 259 46.13 128.55 -82.40
CA THR A 259 47.09 129.51 -82.99
C THR A 259 46.43 130.38 -84.06
N VAL A 260 46.49 131.71 -83.88
CA VAL A 260 45.92 132.70 -84.81
C VAL A 260 47.01 133.54 -85.46
N THR A 261 46.99 133.64 -86.80
CA THR A 261 48.06 134.25 -87.60
C THR A 261 47.57 135.35 -88.56
N ASN A 262 48.26 136.49 -88.58
CA ASN A 262 48.01 137.60 -89.51
C ASN A 262 49.33 138.29 -89.99
N GLU A 263 49.24 139.36 -90.79
CA GLU A 263 50.43 140.09 -91.31
C GLU A 263 51.33 140.70 -90.22
N GLY A 264 50.87 140.83 -88.98
CA GLY A 264 51.64 141.32 -87.82
C GLY A 264 52.38 140.23 -87.04
N GLY A 265 52.02 138.95 -87.20
CA GLY A 265 52.60 137.82 -86.48
C GLY A 265 51.58 136.72 -86.18
N SER A 266 51.94 135.84 -85.24
CA SER A 266 51.07 134.78 -84.72
C SER A 266 50.97 134.90 -83.19
N THR A 267 49.81 134.54 -82.65
CA THR A 267 49.54 134.42 -81.21
C THR A 267 48.88 133.07 -80.96
N SER A 268 49.33 132.36 -79.92
CA SER A 268 48.77 131.06 -79.53
C SER A 268 48.23 131.13 -78.10
N VAL A 269 47.13 130.40 -77.84
CA VAL A 269 46.60 130.13 -76.50
C VAL A 269 46.33 128.63 -76.38
N THR A 270 46.62 128.07 -75.21
CA THR A 270 46.37 126.66 -74.89
C THR A 270 45.26 126.62 -73.85
N HIS A 271 44.24 125.81 -74.06
CA HIS A 271 43.15 125.56 -73.11
C HIS A 271 43.06 124.04 -72.82
N THR A 272 42.08 123.61 -72.00
CA THR A 272 41.90 122.20 -71.66
C THR A 272 40.55 121.70 -72.15
N LEU A 273 40.54 120.55 -72.84
CA LEU A 273 39.34 119.74 -73.04
C LEU A 273 39.28 118.71 -71.91
N VAL A 274 38.09 118.48 -71.34
CA VAL A 274 37.83 117.39 -70.39
C VAL A 274 36.81 116.46 -71.03
N VAL A 275 37.11 115.17 -71.05
CA VAL A 275 36.26 114.11 -71.63
C VAL A 275 35.95 113.11 -70.51
N ASP A 276 34.68 112.79 -70.32
CA ASP A 276 34.24 111.70 -69.43
C ASP A 276 33.08 110.94 -70.06
N THR A 277 33.40 109.78 -70.65
CA THR A 277 32.44 108.86 -71.26
C THR A 277 32.43 107.49 -70.56
N VAL A 278 32.79 107.41 -69.26
CA VAL A 278 33.10 106.13 -68.59
C VAL A 278 32.22 105.85 -67.38
N ILE A 279 31.03 105.33 -67.64
CA ILE A 279 30.09 104.95 -66.58
C ILE A 279 29.65 103.48 -66.63
N GLY A 280 29.50 102.85 -65.47
CA GLY A 280 28.90 101.52 -65.35
C GLY A 280 28.65 101.09 -63.90
N ALA A 281 27.64 100.24 -63.70
CA ALA A 281 27.34 99.61 -62.43
C ALA A 281 27.05 98.11 -62.59
N ASP A 282 27.34 97.32 -61.56
CA ASP A 282 27.15 95.87 -61.52
C ASP A 282 26.58 95.42 -60.16
N LEU A 283 26.01 94.21 -60.10
CA LEU A 283 25.38 93.61 -58.92
C LEU A 283 26.24 92.44 -58.41
N THR A 284 26.96 92.63 -57.30
CA THR A 284 27.93 91.63 -56.81
C THR A 284 27.35 90.69 -55.75
N ALA A 285 26.22 91.01 -55.13
CA ALA A 285 25.50 90.13 -54.22
C ALA A 285 23.97 90.23 -54.39
N THR A 286 23.33 89.08 -54.63
CA THR A 286 21.87 88.92 -54.87
C THR A 286 21.14 88.16 -53.78
N GLY A 287 21.84 87.55 -52.82
CA GLY A 287 21.22 86.71 -51.79
C GLY A 287 22.21 86.00 -50.89
N GLY A 288 21.78 84.88 -50.32
CA GLY A 288 22.57 84.02 -49.43
C GLY A 288 23.72 83.31 -50.13
N ALA A 289 24.44 82.49 -49.35
CA ALA A 289 25.70 81.87 -49.79
C ALA A 289 25.55 80.85 -50.94
N ASP A 290 24.33 80.40 -51.23
CA ASP A 290 23.95 79.49 -52.31
C ASP A 290 23.26 80.19 -53.51
N GLY A 291 22.91 81.48 -53.37
CA GLY A 291 22.19 82.28 -54.36
C GLY A 291 20.68 82.42 -54.11
N VAL A 292 20.13 81.81 -53.06
CA VAL A 292 18.76 82.02 -52.56
C VAL A 292 18.85 82.73 -51.21
N ILE A 293 17.78 83.38 -50.75
CA ILE A 293 17.69 83.95 -49.40
C ILE A 293 16.76 83.09 -48.57
N ASN A 294 17.31 82.40 -47.56
CA ASN A 294 16.51 81.55 -46.68
C ASN A 294 15.81 82.33 -45.55
N ALA A 295 14.92 81.69 -44.78
CA ALA A 295 14.16 82.30 -43.70
C ALA A 295 15.03 82.91 -42.58
N THR A 296 16.26 82.42 -42.39
CA THR A 296 17.21 83.00 -41.42
C THR A 296 17.86 84.25 -42.00
N GLU A 297 18.37 84.18 -43.22
CA GLU A 297 19.00 85.31 -43.93
C GLU A 297 18.00 86.45 -44.21
N PHE A 298 16.75 86.10 -44.53
CA PHE A 298 15.64 87.06 -44.65
C PHE A 298 15.32 87.72 -43.30
N GLY A 299 15.41 86.95 -42.20
CA GLY A 299 15.19 87.44 -40.84
C GLY A 299 16.29 88.37 -40.32
N ASP A 300 17.55 88.13 -40.70
CA ASP A 300 18.70 89.00 -40.40
C ASP A 300 18.71 90.27 -41.27
N GLY A 301 18.14 90.21 -42.48
CA GLY A 301 17.74 91.36 -43.29
C GLY A 301 18.52 91.51 -44.60
N VAL A 302 17.78 91.62 -45.70
CA VAL A 302 18.35 91.63 -47.06
C VAL A 302 19.04 92.96 -47.40
N THR A 303 20.30 92.87 -47.82
CA THR A 303 21.10 93.99 -48.33
C THR A 303 21.69 93.63 -49.69
N LEU A 304 21.41 94.45 -50.71
CA LEU A 304 22.01 94.33 -52.03
C LEU A 304 23.29 95.16 -52.08
N THR A 305 24.32 94.65 -52.75
CA THR A 305 25.59 95.36 -52.92
C THR A 305 26.15 95.15 -54.32
N GLY A 306 26.95 96.11 -54.77
CA GLY A 306 27.53 96.09 -56.10
C GLY A 306 28.68 97.07 -56.26
N THR A 307 29.20 97.14 -57.48
CA THR A 307 30.26 98.08 -57.87
C THR A 307 29.73 99.16 -58.79
N VAL A 308 30.37 100.33 -58.77
CA VAL A 308 30.10 101.46 -59.66
C VAL A 308 31.41 102.10 -60.11
N THR A 309 31.44 102.56 -61.36
CA THR A 309 32.55 103.28 -62.03
C THR A 309 31.95 104.51 -62.69
N GLY A 310 32.61 105.68 -62.57
CA GLY A 310 32.09 106.99 -62.98
C GLY A 310 30.96 107.54 -62.09
N GLY A 311 29.93 106.73 -61.85
CA GLY A 311 28.67 107.15 -61.23
C GLY A 311 28.75 107.60 -59.77
N ASP A 312 28.39 108.86 -59.52
CA ASP A 312 28.13 109.45 -58.20
C ASP A 312 26.77 108.99 -57.61
N ALA A 313 25.81 108.65 -58.46
CA ALA A 313 24.47 108.22 -58.08
C ALA A 313 24.18 106.80 -58.55
N VAL A 314 23.51 106.01 -57.70
CA VAL A 314 22.98 104.68 -58.02
C VAL A 314 21.53 104.57 -57.54
N VAL A 315 20.64 104.22 -58.46
CA VAL A 315 19.22 103.92 -58.20
C VAL A 315 18.99 102.46 -58.50
N VAL A 316 18.49 101.71 -57.51
CA VAL A 316 18.12 100.31 -57.65
C VAL A 316 16.60 100.23 -57.70
N THR A 317 16.08 99.75 -58.82
CA THR A 317 14.65 99.44 -58.99
C THR A 317 14.43 98.00 -58.55
N ILE A 318 13.48 97.76 -57.65
CA ILE A 318 13.03 96.44 -57.21
C ILE A 318 11.55 96.31 -57.59
N ASP A 319 11.20 95.32 -58.40
CA ASP A 319 9.84 95.07 -58.93
C ASP A 319 9.14 96.32 -59.50
N GLY A 320 9.91 97.21 -60.15
CA GLY A 320 9.42 98.46 -60.72
C GLY A 320 9.28 99.64 -59.73
N THR A 321 9.75 99.52 -58.49
CA THR A 321 9.84 100.61 -57.51
C THR A 321 11.29 101.06 -57.33
N GLU A 322 11.58 102.35 -57.49
CA GLU A 322 12.93 102.92 -57.39
C GLU A 322 13.36 103.20 -55.94
N TYR A 323 14.61 102.84 -55.61
CA TYR A 323 15.26 103.10 -54.33
C TYR A 323 16.66 103.69 -54.57
N ALA A 324 17.02 104.76 -53.85
CA ALA A 324 18.38 105.30 -53.89
C ALA A 324 19.32 104.42 -53.05
N ALA A 325 20.46 104.02 -53.62
CA ALA A 325 21.52 103.30 -52.91
C ALA A 325 22.55 104.26 -52.31
N GLU A 326 23.26 103.83 -51.26
CA GLU A 326 24.40 104.56 -50.70
C GLU A 326 25.67 104.17 -51.46
N VAL A 327 26.24 105.14 -52.18
CA VAL A 327 27.51 105.02 -52.92
C VAL A 327 28.68 105.38 -52.00
N SER A 328 29.73 104.55 -52.01
CA SER A 328 30.94 104.71 -51.19
C SER A 328 32.16 104.21 -51.95
N GLY A 329 32.93 105.14 -52.52
CA GLY A 329 33.98 104.81 -53.49
C GLY A 329 33.40 104.08 -54.70
N SER A 330 34.10 103.06 -55.21
CA SER A 330 33.65 102.24 -56.34
C SER A 330 32.62 101.16 -55.96
N THR A 331 31.89 101.32 -54.86
CA THR A 331 30.89 100.37 -54.36
C THR A 331 29.60 101.06 -53.97
N TRP A 332 28.46 100.37 -54.15
CA TRP A 332 27.15 100.83 -53.71
C TRP A 332 26.47 99.77 -52.84
N THR A 333 25.58 100.21 -51.95
CA THR A 333 24.80 99.33 -51.05
C THR A 333 23.35 99.79 -50.91
N LEU A 334 22.42 98.85 -50.78
CA LEU A 334 21.02 99.12 -50.47
C LEU A 334 20.46 98.09 -49.48
N VAL A 335 20.09 98.54 -48.29
CA VAL A 335 19.27 97.75 -47.35
C VAL A 335 17.82 97.80 -47.83
N THR A 336 17.24 96.67 -48.24
CA THR A 336 15.96 96.65 -48.98
C THR A 336 14.74 96.80 -48.08
N GLY A 337 14.86 96.46 -46.79
CA GLY A 337 13.82 96.63 -45.78
C GLY A 337 12.59 95.76 -46.04
N THR A 338 11.57 96.32 -46.71
CA THR A 338 10.35 95.61 -47.11
C THR A 338 10.12 95.60 -48.62
N ALA A 339 11.13 95.94 -49.42
CA ALA A 339 11.06 95.88 -50.89
C ALA A 339 11.21 94.44 -51.42
N ILE A 340 11.96 93.61 -50.68
CA ILE A 340 12.05 92.16 -50.87
C ILE A 340 11.08 91.49 -49.89
N THR A 341 10.39 90.43 -50.30
CA THR A 341 9.33 89.79 -49.52
C THR A 341 9.52 88.28 -49.40
N ALA A 342 9.26 87.74 -48.20
CA ALA A 342 9.22 86.30 -47.93
C ALA A 342 8.25 85.57 -48.86
N GLY A 343 8.64 84.37 -49.28
CA GLY A 343 7.87 83.51 -50.20
C GLY A 343 8.46 82.10 -50.32
N ASP A 344 8.02 81.39 -51.35
CA ASP A 344 8.40 80.04 -51.78
C ASP A 344 8.97 80.24 -53.20
N TYR A 345 10.30 80.09 -53.34
CA TYR A 345 11.12 80.45 -54.52
C TYR A 345 10.71 81.77 -55.22
N HIS A 346 10.34 82.79 -54.45
CA HIS A 346 9.87 84.07 -54.96
C HIS A 346 11.03 84.87 -55.57
N THR A 347 10.91 85.22 -56.85
CA THR A 347 11.94 85.97 -57.58
C THR A 347 11.53 87.44 -57.70
N HIS A 348 12.42 88.34 -57.30
CA HIS A 348 12.30 89.79 -57.46
C HIS A 348 13.21 90.27 -58.59
N ASP A 349 12.70 91.14 -59.46
CA ASP A 349 13.45 91.73 -60.58
C ASP A 349 14.19 92.99 -60.12
N ILE A 350 15.51 93.05 -60.39
CA ILE A 350 16.40 94.14 -60.00
C ILE A 350 16.93 94.88 -61.24
N ILE A 351 16.82 96.20 -61.27
CA ILE A 351 17.45 97.06 -62.28
C ILE A 351 18.27 98.13 -61.58
N ILE A 352 19.59 98.12 -61.76
CA ILE A 352 20.49 99.14 -61.24
C ILE A 352 20.76 100.15 -62.34
N THR A 353 20.40 101.40 -62.13
CA THR A 353 20.75 102.53 -63.00
C THR A 353 21.74 103.42 -62.26
N THR A 354 22.79 103.87 -62.94
CA THR A 354 23.77 104.80 -62.40
C THR A 354 23.92 106.04 -63.27
N THR A 355 24.32 107.15 -62.66
CA THR A 355 24.53 108.46 -63.32
C THR A 355 25.70 109.17 -62.63
N ASP A 356 26.57 109.80 -63.41
CA ASP A 356 27.74 110.55 -62.95
C ASP A 356 27.49 112.07 -62.97
N ALA A 357 28.55 112.85 -62.71
CA ALA A 357 28.51 114.30 -62.74
C ALA A 357 28.52 114.92 -64.15
N ALA A 358 29.02 114.20 -65.17
CA ALA A 358 29.04 114.62 -66.57
C ALA A 358 27.68 114.42 -67.27
N GLY A 359 26.86 113.52 -66.73
CA GLY A 359 25.50 113.21 -67.19
C GLY A 359 25.36 111.88 -67.91
N ASN A 360 26.43 111.07 -68.01
CA ASN A 360 26.32 109.74 -68.62
C ASN A 360 25.39 108.86 -67.77
N SER A 361 24.74 107.88 -68.38
CA SER A 361 23.93 106.91 -67.65
C SER A 361 24.03 105.50 -68.21
N SER A 362 24.11 104.53 -67.30
CA SER A 362 24.22 103.11 -67.63
C SER A 362 23.32 102.29 -66.70
N SER A 363 22.86 101.14 -67.18
CA SER A 363 21.97 100.27 -66.40
C SER A 363 22.23 98.77 -66.62
N THR A 364 22.09 98.01 -65.53
CA THR A 364 22.36 96.57 -65.45
C THR A 364 21.21 95.87 -64.73
N THR A 365 20.81 94.69 -65.19
CA THR A 365 19.69 93.92 -64.60
C THR A 365 20.18 92.67 -63.87
N GLY A 366 19.51 92.32 -62.77
CA GLY A 366 19.73 91.09 -62.00
C GLY A 366 18.45 90.62 -61.32
N THR A 367 18.55 89.57 -60.50
CA THR A 367 17.40 88.98 -59.79
C THR A 367 17.78 88.54 -58.39
N VAL A 368 16.84 88.66 -57.45
CA VAL A 368 16.95 88.15 -56.07
C VAL A 368 15.94 87.03 -55.89
N VAL A 369 16.35 85.87 -55.39
CA VAL A 369 15.45 84.73 -55.12
C VAL A 369 15.32 84.55 -53.61
N VAL A 370 14.08 84.40 -53.13
CA VAL A 370 13.74 84.27 -51.71
C VAL A 370 12.92 83.00 -51.51
N ASP A 371 13.41 82.09 -50.68
CA ASP A 371 12.68 80.91 -50.27
C ASP A 371 12.72 80.77 -48.75
N THR A 372 11.56 80.86 -48.11
CA THR A 372 11.43 80.99 -46.65
C THR A 372 10.46 79.96 -46.06
N VAL A 373 10.04 78.97 -46.85
CA VAL A 373 8.89 78.11 -46.57
C VAL A 373 9.20 76.66 -46.92
N THR A 374 9.39 75.82 -45.91
CA THR A 374 9.37 74.36 -46.10
C THR A 374 8.43 73.66 -45.11
N THR A 375 8.17 72.38 -45.36
CA THR A 375 7.21 71.57 -44.59
C THR A 375 7.76 70.20 -44.25
N ALA A 376 7.40 69.71 -43.08
CA ALA A 376 7.52 68.32 -42.65
C ALA A 376 6.16 67.88 -42.09
N THR A 377 5.79 66.62 -42.31
CA THR A 377 4.75 65.92 -41.54
C THR A 377 5.17 64.47 -41.29
N ILE A 378 4.65 63.88 -40.22
CA ILE A 378 4.76 62.43 -39.94
C ILE A 378 3.38 61.82 -39.67
N SER A 379 3.18 60.59 -40.15
CA SER A 379 1.98 59.79 -39.92
C SER A 379 2.35 58.47 -39.27
N THR A 380 2.12 58.37 -37.96
CA THR A 380 2.13 57.11 -37.21
C THR A 380 0.78 56.41 -37.20
N SER A 381 -0.28 57.04 -37.74
CA SER A 381 -1.61 56.43 -37.80
C SER A 381 -1.63 55.18 -38.68
N GLY A 382 -1.95 54.01 -38.09
CA GLY A 382 -1.87 52.70 -38.74
C GLY A 382 -0.57 51.93 -38.48
N VAL A 383 0.33 52.45 -37.64
CA VAL A 383 1.31 51.63 -36.91
C VAL A 383 0.58 50.92 -35.77
N GLY A 384 0.92 49.66 -35.47
CA GLY A 384 0.25 48.88 -34.45
C GLY A 384 -1.16 48.43 -34.87
N GLY A 385 -1.27 47.73 -36.01
CA GLY A 385 -2.54 47.17 -36.47
C GLY A 385 -3.77 48.10 -36.49
N ALA A 386 -4.76 47.76 -35.65
CA ALA A 386 -6.08 48.41 -35.57
C ALA A 386 -6.42 48.96 -34.18
N ASP A 387 -5.63 48.56 -33.20
CA ASP A 387 -5.62 48.85 -31.78
C ASP A 387 -4.59 49.96 -31.44
N GLY A 388 -3.55 50.11 -32.27
CA GLY A 388 -2.55 51.18 -32.20
C GLY A 388 -1.25 50.80 -31.51
N VAL A 389 -1.06 49.52 -31.17
CA VAL A 389 0.07 49.00 -30.39
C VAL A 389 0.87 48.01 -31.22
N VAL A 390 2.19 48.19 -31.32
CA VAL A 390 3.07 47.30 -32.08
C VAL A 390 3.35 46.05 -31.25
N PHE A 391 2.51 45.03 -31.43
CA PHE A 391 2.68 43.74 -30.77
C PHE A 391 3.90 42.97 -31.30
N SER A 392 4.40 41.99 -30.54
CA SER A 392 5.61 41.20 -30.84
C SER A 392 5.66 40.63 -32.27
N GLY A 393 4.50 40.25 -32.83
CA GLY A 393 4.39 39.80 -34.22
C GLY A 393 4.70 40.90 -35.25
N GLU A 394 4.17 42.11 -35.06
CA GLU A 394 4.46 43.28 -35.90
C GLU A 394 5.87 43.83 -35.66
N HIS A 395 6.32 43.86 -34.40
CA HIS A 395 7.70 44.23 -34.03
C HIS A 395 8.72 43.43 -34.86
N SER A 396 8.56 42.10 -34.89
CA SER A 396 9.43 41.20 -35.67
C SER A 396 9.42 41.47 -37.19
N SER A 397 8.38 42.13 -37.70
CA SER A 397 8.22 42.53 -39.10
C SER A 397 8.78 43.93 -39.40
N GLY A 398 9.00 44.75 -38.37
CA GLY A 398 9.47 46.13 -38.46
C GLY A 398 8.34 47.17 -38.65
N VAL A 399 8.56 48.36 -38.12
CA VAL A 399 7.58 49.47 -38.13
C VAL A 399 7.82 50.37 -39.34
N SER A 400 6.78 50.57 -40.16
CA SER A 400 6.85 51.45 -41.33
C SER A 400 6.21 52.80 -41.06
N LEU A 401 7.01 53.86 -41.15
CA LEU A 401 6.55 55.25 -41.03
C LEU A 401 6.43 55.90 -42.40
N THR A 402 5.56 56.91 -42.47
CA THR A 402 5.28 57.69 -43.68
C THR A 402 5.10 59.16 -43.30
N GLY A 403 5.21 60.04 -44.28
CA GLY A 403 4.92 61.45 -44.11
C GLY A 403 5.11 62.25 -45.39
N THR A 404 5.00 63.57 -45.27
CA THR A 404 5.31 64.51 -46.34
C THR A 404 6.48 65.39 -45.99
N ALA A 405 7.17 65.86 -47.02
CA ALA A 405 8.06 67.00 -46.96
C ALA A 405 8.11 67.62 -48.36
N GLU A 406 8.70 68.80 -48.50
CA GLU A 406 8.91 69.41 -49.80
C GLU A 406 9.81 68.52 -50.71
N ALA A 407 9.52 68.48 -52.00
CA ALA A 407 10.11 67.51 -52.93
C ALA A 407 11.61 67.75 -53.17
N GLY A 408 12.45 66.79 -52.78
CA GLY A 408 13.92 66.93 -52.83
C GLY A 408 14.57 67.37 -51.51
N SER A 409 13.79 67.74 -50.50
CA SER A 409 14.29 68.06 -49.16
C SER A 409 14.97 66.87 -48.50
N THR A 410 16.00 67.13 -47.70
CA THR A 410 16.60 66.13 -46.80
C THR A 410 15.67 65.92 -45.62
N VAL A 411 15.28 64.68 -45.35
CA VAL A 411 14.40 64.30 -44.24
C VAL A 411 15.17 63.42 -43.27
N VAL A 412 15.12 63.77 -41.99
CA VAL A 412 15.69 63.02 -40.88
C VAL A 412 14.56 62.55 -39.98
N VAL A 413 14.49 61.25 -39.70
CA VAL A 413 13.53 60.68 -38.74
C VAL A 413 14.30 60.04 -37.59
N THR A 414 13.89 60.34 -36.36
CA THR A 414 14.51 59.84 -35.12
C THR A 414 13.46 59.19 -34.22
N LEU A 415 13.78 58.00 -33.68
CA LEU A 415 12.98 57.27 -32.70
C LEU A 415 13.62 57.35 -31.31
N SER A 416 12.84 57.71 -30.30
CA SER A 416 13.31 57.82 -28.90
C SER A 416 12.16 57.71 -27.90
N ASP A 417 12.43 57.22 -26.68
CA ASP A 417 11.52 57.29 -25.51
C ASP A 417 11.64 58.65 -24.77
N GLY A 418 12.47 59.56 -25.27
CA GLY A 418 12.85 60.81 -24.61
C GLY A 418 14.02 60.70 -23.62
N SER A 419 14.50 59.49 -23.32
CA SER A 419 15.70 59.23 -22.49
C SER A 419 16.88 58.73 -23.32
N GLN A 420 16.59 57.95 -24.37
CA GLN A 420 17.49 57.29 -25.30
C GLN A 420 16.98 57.46 -26.74
N THR A 421 17.90 57.69 -27.68
CA THR A 421 17.65 57.51 -29.11
C THR A 421 17.93 56.06 -29.49
N TYR A 422 16.97 55.40 -30.15
CA TYR A 422 17.12 54.03 -30.65
C TYR A 422 17.62 54.01 -32.10
N ALA A 423 17.06 54.88 -32.95
CA ALA A 423 17.41 54.95 -34.36
C ALA A 423 17.28 56.39 -34.89
N THR A 424 18.15 56.76 -35.82
CA THR A 424 18.06 57.98 -36.63
C THR A 424 18.45 57.63 -38.06
N HIS A 425 17.56 57.92 -39.02
CA HIS A 425 17.81 57.74 -40.46
C HIS A 425 17.64 59.05 -41.22
N THR A 426 18.44 59.21 -42.27
CA THR A 426 18.39 60.36 -43.19
C THR A 426 18.15 59.87 -44.61
N PHE A 427 17.21 60.48 -45.30
CA PHE A 427 16.85 60.19 -46.69
C PHE A 427 16.38 61.47 -47.39
N THR A 428 16.00 61.38 -48.67
CA THR A 428 15.48 62.51 -49.44
C THR A 428 14.01 62.33 -49.73
N ALA A 429 13.20 63.38 -49.56
CA ALA A 429 11.80 63.39 -49.93
C ALA A 429 11.62 63.12 -51.43
N GLY A 430 10.71 62.22 -51.79
CA GLY A 430 10.47 61.87 -53.19
C GLY A 430 9.94 63.05 -54.01
N ALA A 431 10.03 62.96 -55.34
CA ALA A 431 9.53 63.99 -56.27
C ALA A 431 8.00 64.25 -56.20
N SER A 432 7.27 63.48 -55.39
CA SER A 432 5.85 63.64 -55.05
C SER A 432 5.61 64.36 -53.70
N GLY A 433 6.66 64.80 -53.01
CA GLY A 433 6.57 65.39 -51.67
C GLY A 433 6.23 64.39 -50.56
N THR A 434 6.44 63.10 -50.81
CA THR A 434 6.11 61.99 -49.88
C THR A 434 7.36 61.19 -49.55
N TRP A 435 7.45 60.70 -48.31
CA TRP A 435 8.51 59.81 -47.85
C TRP A 435 7.94 58.61 -47.09
N SER A 436 8.72 57.52 -47.02
CA SER A 436 8.45 56.38 -46.15
C SER A 436 9.74 55.67 -45.79
N HIS A 437 9.80 55.11 -44.58
CA HIS A 437 10.93 54.33 -44.09
C HIS A 437 10.44 53.21 -43.17
N THR A 438 11.05 52.03 -43.26
CA THR A 438 10.74 50.87 -42.41
C THR A 438 11.91 50.60 -41.46
N PHE A 439 11.68 50.84 -40.17
CA PHE A 439 12.60 50.52 -39.09
C PHE A 439 12.53 49.02 -38.79
N PRO A 440 13.61 48.24 -38.99
CA PRO A 440 13.61 46.80 -38.70
C PRO A 440 13.55 46.54 -37.19
N ALA A 441 13.12 45.34 -36.79
CA ALA A 441 13.03 44.89 -35.39
C ALA A 441 14.29 45.15 -34.55
N SER A 442 15.49 45.12 -35.16
CA SER A 442 16.77 45.38 -34.49
C SER A 442 17.03 46.84 -34.11
N GLU A 443 16.21 47.76 -34.61
CA GLU A 443 16.25 49.21 -34.34
C GLU A 443 15.10 49.67 -33.43
N LEU A 444 14.24 48.73 -33.00
CA LEU A 444 13.09 48.96 -32.15
C LEU A 444 13.31 48.28 -30.79
N PRO A 445 13.07 48.98 -29.66
CA PRO A 445 13.09 48.36 -28.33
C PRO A 445 11.97 47.33 -28.17
N THR A 446 12.08 46.48 -27.15
CA THR A 446 11.08 45.47 -26.76
C THR A 446 10.63 45.72 -25.32
N GLY A 447 9.40 45.31 -25.02
CA GLY A 447 8.66 45.67 -23.79
C GLY A 447 7.54 46.67 -24.05
N GLU A 448 6.90 47.11 -22.97
CA GLU A 448 5.80 48.09 -22.96
C GLU A 448 6.37 49.52 -22.87
N LEU A 449 6.30 50.29 -23.96
CA LEU A 449 6.71 51.71 -23.98
C LEU A 449 6.15 52.52 -25.16
N THR A 450 5.98 53.83 -24.92
CA THR A 450 5.73 54.83 -25.96
C THR A 450 7.05 55.32 -26.57
N LEU A 451 7.18 55.27 -27.89
CA LEU A 451 8.21 56.00 -28.64
C LEU A 451 7.67 57.29 -29.23
N VAL A 452 8.46 58.35 -29.14
CA VAL A 452 8.34 59.55 -29.98
C VAL A 452 9.11 59.32 -31.28
N ALA A 453 8.40 59.44 -32.40
CA ALA A 453 8.96 59.52 -33.74
C ALA A 453 8.95 60.99 -34.19
N ALA A 454 10.11 61.63 -34.14
CA ALA A 454 10.30 63.01 -34.58
C ALA A 454 10.83 63.04 -36.02
N VAL A 455 10.26 63.89 -36.87
CA VAL A 455 10.77 64.19 -38.21
C VAL A 455 11.28 65.63 -38.29
N GLU A 456 12.39 65.80 -39.00
CA GLU A 456 12.93 67.09 -39.43
C GLU A 456 13.11 67.06 -40.95
N ALA A 457 12.71 68.12 -41.64
CA ALA A 457 13.00 68.32 -43.06
C ALA A 457 13.81 69.60 -43.27
N THR A 458 14.81 69.54 -44.13
CA THR A 458 15.62 70.68 -44.60
C THR A 458 15.57 70.75 -46.12
N ASP A 459 15.18 71.89 -46.68
CA ASP A 459 15.10 72.10 -48.13
C ASP A 459 16.46 72.41 -48.78
N ALA A 460 16.44 72.92 -50.02
CA ALA A 460 17.63 73.27 -50.78
C ALA A 460 18.23 74.65 -50.45
N ALA A 461 17.45 75.57 -49.86
CA ALA A 461 17.90 76.88 -49.36
C ALA A 461 18.34 76.82 -47.88
N GLY A 462 18.03 75.73 -47.19
CA GLY A 462 18.34 75.49 -45.78
C GLY A 462 17.23 75.89 -44.80
N ASN A 463 15.98 76.13 -45.24
CA ASN A 463 14.89 76.25 -44.27
C ASN A 463 14.63 74.90 -43.59
N MET A 464 14.08 74.95 -42.38
CA MET A 464 13.86 73.75 -41.56
C MET A 464 12.42 73.69 -41.06
N SER A 465 11.83 72.49 -41.10
CA SER A 465 10.49 72.19 -40.56
C SER A 465 10.53 70.90 -39.74
N ARG A 466 9.65 70.77 -38.76
CA ARG A 466 9.59 69.62 -37.83
C ARG A 466 8.15 69.22 -37.52
N ASP A 467 7.95 67.93 -37.29
CA ASP A 467 6.70 67.34 -36.81
C ASP A 467 7.00 66.11 -35.93
N GLU A 468 6.05 65.66 -35.11
CA GLU A 468 6.23 64.52 -34.21
C GLU A 468 4.95 63.69 -34.02
N GLY A 469 5.11 62.37 -33.85
CA GLY A 469 4.01 61.45 -33.53
C GLY A 469 4.47 60.35 -32.58
N THR A 470 3.53 59.66 -31.93
CA THR A 470 3.86 58.52 -31.04
C THR A 470 3.63 57.18 -31.72
N ILE A 471 4.35 56.17 -31.23
CA ILE A 471 4.20 54.75 -31.54
C ILE A 471 4.16 54.03 -30.18
N GLU A 472 3.08 53.32 -29.88
CA GLU A 472 3.05 52.44 -28.71
C GLU A 472 3.65 51.08 -29.10
N ILE A 473 4.55 50.55 -28.28
CA ILE A 473 5.11 49.19 -28.42
C ILE A 473 4.73 48.43 -27.15
N ASP A 474 4.24 47.20 -27.33
CA ASP A 474 4.15 46.20 -26.25
C ASP A 474 4.48 44.83 -26.84
N THR A 475 5.51 44.17 -26.32
CA THR A 475 5.92 42.84 -26.79
C THR A 475 5.83 41.75 -25.73
N TYR A 476 5.27 42.00 -24.54
CA TYR A 476 5.30 41.07 -23.41
C TYR A 476 3.95 40.98 -22.67
N VAL A 477 3.45 39.75 -22.45
CA VAL A 477 2.42 39.54 -21.42
C VAL A 477 3.07 39.66 -20.04
N ASN A 478 2.65 40.61 -19.21
CA ASN A 478 3.19 40.79 -17.87
C ASN A 478 2.47 39.93 -16.80
N GLU A 479 3.11 39.81 -15.63
CA GLU A 479 2.55 39.25 -14.37
C GLU A 479 1.94 37.84 -14.42
N LEU A 480 2.24 37.04 -15.46
CA LEU A 480 1.81 35.64 -15.58
C LEU A 480 2.47 34.75 -14.53
N GLU A 481 1.73 34.43 -13.47
CA GLU A 481 2.12 33.54 -12.38
C GLU A 481 1.02 32.52 -12.10
N MET A 482 1.38 31.33 -11.63
CA MET A 482 0.47 30.30 -11.12
C MET A 482 0.61 30.24 -9.59
N THR A 483 -0.41 30.67 -8.87
CA THR A 483 -0.38 30.85 -7.40
C THR A 483 -1.05 29.70 -6.66
N THR A 484 -1.76 28.81 -7.35
CA THR A 484 -2.30 27.56 -6.80
C THR A 484 -2.45 26.52 -7.90
N ASN A 485 -1.89 25.34 -7.68
CA ASN A 485 -2.14 24.16 -8.49
C ASN A 485 -2.65 23.02 -7.58
N THR A 486 -3.86 22.50 -7.83
CA THR A 486 -4.34 21.25 -7.21
C THR A 486 -4.42 20.09 -8.21
N ALA A 487 -3.87 20.25 -9.42
CA ALA A 487 -3.84 19.21 -10.44
C ALA A 487 -2.90 18.04 -10.10
N GLY A 488 -2.06 18.18 -9.06
CA GLY A 488 -1.21 17.13 -8.49
C GLY A 488 -1.59 16.72 -7.07
N GLY A 489 -2.85 16.91 -6.64
CA GLY A 489 -3.24 16.63 -5.25
C GLY A 489 -2.59 17.58 -4.23
N ASP A 490 -2.53 17.17 -2.95
CA ASP A 490 -1.89 17.94 -1.87
C ASP A 490 -0.38 17.64 -1.72
N ASP A 491 0.12 16.54 -2.31
CA ASP A 491 1.51 16.05 -2.16
C ASP A 491 2.33 16.02 -3.47
N GLY A 492 1.70 16.20 -4.63
CA GLY A 492 2.33 16.18 -5.95
C GLY A 492 1.94 14.98 -6.84
N VAL A 493 1.21 14.00 -6.32
CA VAL A 493 0.73 12.81 -7.06
C VAL A 493 -0.78 12.66 -6.93
N VAL A 494 -1.52 12.69 -8.06
CA VAL A 494 -2.97 12.47 -8.05
C VAL A 494 -3.28 11.00 -7.79
N ASN A 495 -3.79 10.70 -6.60
CA ASN A 495 -4.27 9.35 -6.26
C ASN A 495 -5.67 9.04 -6.82
N PHE A 496 -6.10 7.78 -6.73
CA PHE A 496 -7.38 7.28 -7.23
C PHE A 496 -8.59 8.02 -6.65
N ASN A 497 -8.51 8.47 -5.41
CA ASN A 497 -9.59 9.22 -4.78
C ASN A 497 -9.61 10.67 -5.28
N GLU A 498 -8.45 11.31 -5.41
CA GLU A 498 -8.30 12.67 -5.94
C GLU A 498 -8.61 12.79 -7.43
N SER A 499 -8.32 11.77 -8.24
CA SER A 499 -8.66 11.77 -9.67
C SER A 499 -10.18 11.90 -9.91
N SER A 500 -11.00 11.57 -8.91
CA SER A 500 -12.46 11.73 -8.92
C SER A 500 -12.95 13.13 -8.47
N GLN A 501 -12.06 13.99 -7.96
CA GLN A 501 -12.36 15.31 -7.42
C GLN A 501 -12.12 16.43 -8.44
N SER A 502 -12.71 17.61 -8.20
CA SER A 502 -12.56 18.77 -9.09
C SER A 502 -11.23 19.50 -8.88
N ILE A 503 -10.35 19.43 -9.86
CA ILE A 503 -9.07 20.14 -9.90
C ILE A 503 -9.33 21.64 -10.11
N THR A 504 -8.74 22.51 -9.27
CA THR A 504 -8.82 23.97 -9.41
C THR A 504 -7.41 24.56 -9.47
N MET A 505 -7.19 25.40 -10.46
CA MET A 505 -5.92 26.12 -10.66
C MET A 505 -6.19 27.62 -10.66
N ALA A 506 -5.27 28.39 -10.10
CA ALA A 506 -5.39 29.84 -9.97
C ALA A 506 -4.03 30.53 -10.10
N GLY A 507 -4.05 31.82 -10.43
CA GLY A 507 -2.85 32.61 -10.63
C GLY A 507 -3.13 34.08 -10.88
N THR A 508 -2.11 34.79 -11.37
CA THR A 508 -2.21 36.17 -11.86
C THR A 508 -1.74 36.27 -13.30
N VAL A 509 -2.14 37.35 -13.95
CA VAL A 509 -1.72 37.82 -15.26
C VAL A 509 -2.01 39.33 -15.31
N GLU A 510 -1.40 40.05 -16.24
CA GLU A 510 -1.75 41.46 -16.49
C GLU A 510 -3.26 41.70 -16.70
N ALA A 511 -3.81 42.71 -16.03
CA ALA A 511 -5.24 42.96 -15.96
C ALA A 511 -5.86 43.38 -17.31
N GLY A 512 -6.69 42.51 -17.87
CA GLY A 512 -7.27 42.65 -19.22
C GLY A 512 -6.91 41.50 -20.15
N SER A 513 -5.87 40.73 -19.80
CA SER A 513 -5.49 39.51 -20.49
C SER A 513 -6.57 38.43 -20.45
N THR A 514 -6.52 37.55 -21.43
CA THR A 514 -7.19 36.25 -21.45
C THR A 514 -6.22 35.15 -20.99
N VAL A 515 -6.73 34.08 -20.39
CA VAL A 515 -5.93 32.93 -19.94
C VAL A 515 -6.65 31.64 -20.32
N SER A 516 -5.95 30.76 -21.02
CA SER A 516 -6.42 29.43 -21.41
C SER A 516 -5.48 28.38 -20.80
N VAL A 517 -6.05 27.39 -20.11
CA VAL A 517 -5.31 26.32 -19.43
C VAL A 517 -5.54 25.01 -20.17
N ASN A 518 -4.48 24.21 -20.33
CA ASN A 518 -4.51 22.88 -20.91
C ASN A 518 -4.04 21.87 -19.87
N LEU A 519 -4.96 20.99 -19.44
CA LEU A 519 -4.68 19.87 -18.54
C LEU A 519 -4.90 18.56 -19.33
N HIS A 520 -3.82 17.79 -19.54
CA HIS A 520 -3.88 16.50 -20.23
C HIS A 520 -4.57 16.53 -21.62
N GLY A 521 -4.42 17.64 -22.37
CA GLY A 521 -5.05 17.84 -23.68
C GLY A 521 -6.48 18.39 -23.64
N VAL A 522 -7.06 18.58 -22.45
CA VAL A 522 -8.34 19.27 -22.25
C VAL A 522 -8.07 20.75 -22.01
N ILE A 523 -8.46 21.60 -22.97
CA ILE A 523 -8.27 23.05 -22.92
C ILE A 523 -9.53 23.74 -22.39
N MET A 524 -9.37 24.65 -21.42
CA MET A 524 -10.46 25.50 -20.91
C MET A 524 -9.98 26.92 -20.63
N GLU A 525 -10.81 27.90 -20.97
CA GLU A 525 -10.61 29.31 -20.60
C GLU A 525 -10.80 29.51 -19.10
N ALA A 526 -9.88 30.24 -18.47
CA ALA A 526 -9.96 30.66 -17.09
C ALA A 526 -10.81 31.94 -16.95
N SER A 527 -11.45 32.11 -15.80
CA SER A 527 -12.10 33.35 -15.41
C SER A 527 -11.05 34.33 -14.86
N VAL A 528 -10.59 35.25 -15.70
CA VAL A 528 -9.74 36.40 -15.32
C VAL A 528 -10.62 37.54 -14.80
N ASP A 529 -10.25 38.16 -13.66
CA ASP A 529 -10.97 39.29 -13.08
C ASP A 529 -10.34 40.66 -13.40
N ALA A 530 -10.97 41.74 -12.94
CA ALA A 530 -10.55 43.12 -13.20
C ALA A 530 -9.24 43.54 -12.49
N SER A 531 -8.61 42.65 -11.72
CA SER A 531 -7.28 42.79 -11.13
C SER A 531 -6.25 41.81 -11.70
N GLY A 532 -6.62 41.03 -12.73
CA GLY A 532 -5.70 40.06 -13.34
C GLY A 532 -5.62 38.72 -12.62
N ALA A 533 -6.35 38.53 -11.51
CA ALA A 533 -6.44 37.23 -10.86
C ALA A 533 -7.27 36.28 -11.72
N TRP A 534 -6.73 35.10 -12.04
CA TRP A 534 -7.39 34.10 -12.88
C TRP A 534 -7.66 32.80 -12.12
N THR A 535 -8.76 32.11 -12.50
CA THR A 535 -9.18 30.83 -11.91
C THR A 535 -9.78 29.90 -12.95
N VAL A 536 -9.49 28.60 -12.88
CA VAL A 536 -10.13 27.55 -13.69
C VAL A 536 -10.41 26.31 -12.84
N THR A 537 -11.56 25.68 -13.03
CA THR A 537 -11.94 24.45 -12.31
C THR A 537 -12.37 23.36 -13.29
N TYR A 538 -11.58 22.29 -13.33
CA TYR A 538 -11.86 21.07 -14.08
C TYR A 538 -12.76 20.10 -13.30
N PRO A 539 -13.66 19.37 -13.96
CA PRO A 539 -14.45 18.33 -13.32
C PRO A 539 -13.58 17.11 -12.95
N GLY A 540 -13.99 16.37 -11.91
CA GLY A 540 -13.39 15.08 -11.59
C GLY A 540 -13.50 14.08 -12.74
N GLY A 541 -12.48 13.24 -12.89
CA GLY A 541 -12.30 12.36 -14.05
C GLY A 541 -11.74 13.05 -15.30
N THR A 542 -11.26 14.31 -15.20
CA THR A 542 -10.50 14.95 -16.29
C THR A 542 -9.17 14.22 -16.56
N LEU A 543 -8.49 13.77 -15.50
CA LEU A 543 -7.32 12.90 -15.59
C LEU A 543 -7.79 11.44 -15.60
N PRO A 544 -7.50 10.64 -16.66
CA PRO A 544 -7.75 9.21 -16.66
C PRO A 544 -6.96 8.48 -15.56
N GLY A 545 -7.51 7.40 -15.01
CA GLY A 545 -6.78 6.54 -14.08
C GLY A 545 -5.64 5.78 -14.75
N GLY A 546 -4.53 5.61 -14.03
CA GLY A 546 -3.28 4.99 -14.48
C GLY A 546 -2.09 5.46 -13.62
N ASP A 547 -0.89 5.01 -13.99
CA ASP A 547 0.40 5.55 -13.52
C ASP A 547 1.09 6.23 -14.73
N TYR A 548 1.20 7.56 -14.71
CA TYR A 548 1.87 8.35 -15.76
C TYR A 548 2.13 9.82 -15.37
N PRO A 549 3.20 10.44 -15.91
CA PRO A 549 3.40 11.88 -15.88
C PRO A 549 2.50 12.60 -16.90
N THR A 550 2.00 13.78 -16.53
CA THR A 550 1.27 14.71 -17.41
C THR A 550 1.69 16.16 -17.10
N THR A 551 1.19 17.12 -17.86
CA THR A 551 1.46 18.55 -17.63
C THR A 551 0.19 19.39 -17.58
N VAL A 552 0.29 20.49 -16.83
CA VAL A 552 -0.52 21.70 -16.99
C VAL A 552 0.25 22.67 -17.88
N VAL A 553 -0.37 23.22 -18.91
CA VAL A 553 0.16 24.36 -19.66
C VAL A 553 -0.82 25.51 -19.52
N VAL A 554 -0.39 26.61 -18.92
CA VAL A 554 -1.17 27.86 -18.84
C VAL A 554 -0.65 28.80 -19.93
N THR A 555 -1.52 29.26 -20.81
CA THR A 555 -1.22 30.25 -21.85
C THR A 555 -2.04 31.50 -21.62
N ALA A 556 -1.39 32.63 -21.41
CA ALA A 556 -2.01 33.94 -21.39
C ALA A 556 -1.93 34.62 -22.76
N THR A 557 -2.82 35.56 -23.02
CA THR A 557 -2.72 36.52 -24.13
C THR A 557 -3.26 37.88 -23.70
N ASP A 558 -2.45 38.92 -23.84
CA ASP A 558 -2.72 40.28 -23.38
C ASP A 558 -3.67 41.07 -24.30
N ALA A 559 -3.75 42.39 -24.10
CA ALA A 559 -4.60 43.29 -24.88
C ALA A 559 -4.05 43.65 -26.28
N ALA A 560 -2.72 43.65 -26.46
CA ALA A 560 -2.04 43.83 -27.75
C ALA A 560 -1.99 42.52 -28.56
N GLY A 561 -2.26 41.38 -27.92
CA GLY A 561 -2.27 40.05 -28.51
C GLY A 561 -0.92 39.33 -28.47
N ASN A 562 0.03 39.73 -27.61
CA ASN A 562 1.17 38.86 -27.32
C ASN A 562 0.69 37.66 -26.51
N SER A 563 1.42 36.53 -26.60
CA SER A 563 1.12 35.34 -25.79
C SER A 563 2.34 34.91 -25.00
N SER A 564 2.11 34.48 -23.76
CA SER A 564 3.11 33.90 -22.86
C SER A 564 2.56 32.63 -22.23
N SER A 565 3.43 31.70 -21.83
CA SER A 565 3.00 30.43 -21.25
C SER A 565 3.96 29.89 -20.20
N LEU A 566 3.39 29.36 -19.11
CA LEU A 566 4.11 28.55 -18.13
C LEU A 566 3.67 27.08 -18.22
N THR A 567 4.44 26.17 -17.63
CA THR A 567 4.15 24.73 -17.65
C THR A 567 4.57 24.10 -16.34
N GLU A 568 3.67 23.34 -15.73
CA GLU A 568 3.92 22.58 -14.51
C GLU A 568 3.74 21.08 -14.78
N ALA A 569 4.53 20.26 -14.09
CA ALA A 569 4.43 18.81 -14.14
C ALA A 569 3.43 18.31 -13.08
N VAL A 570 2.72 17.25 -13.42
CA VAL A 570 1.77 16.53 -12.56
C VAL A 570 2.08 15.05 -12.68
N GLN A 571 2.16 14.33 -11.57
CA GLN A 571 2.12 12.87 -11.58
C GLN A 571 0.69 12.41 -11.34
N VAL A 572 0.28 11.35 -12.03
CA VAL A 572 -0.97 10.63 -11.77
C VAL A 572 -0.57 9.21 -11.43
N ASP A 573 -0.93 8.74 -10.24
CA ASP A 573 -0.83 7.33 -9.87
C ASP A 573 -2.12 6.93 -9.16
N THR A 574 -2.98 6.23 -9.88
CA THR A 574 -4.24 5.68 -9.32
C THR A 574 -4.17 4.16 -9.13
N VAL A 575 -2.98 3.58 -8.96
CA VAL A 575 -2.74 2.14 -9.12
C VAL A 575 -1.90 1.58 -7.96
N ALA A 576 -2.58 1.17 -6.90
CA ALA A 576 -2.07 0.50 -5.68
C ALA A 576 -1.10 -0.69 -5.87
N GLY A 577 -0.88 -1.16 -7.10
CA GLY A 577 -0.03 -2.28 -7.45
C GLY A 577 -0.77 -3.60 -7.61
N ASP A 578 -0.02 -4.67 -7.81
CA ASP A 578 -0.52 -6.03 -7.82
C ASP A 578 -0.57 -6.62 -6.41
N LEU A 579 -1.57 -7.49 -6.19
CA LEU A 579 -1.80 -8.22 -4.94
C LEU A 579 -2.67 -9.43 -5.22
N ALA A 580 -2.27 -10.59 -4.70
CA ALA A 580 -3.06 -11.81 -4.64
C ALA A 580 -2.62 -12.68 -3.46
N LEU A 581 -3.57 -13.44 -2.90
CA LEU A 581 -3.28 -14.58 -2.01
C LEU A 581 -2.80 -15.80 -2.83
N SER A 582 -2.18 -16.76 -2.15
CA SER A 582 -1.84 -18.07 -2.71
C SER A 582 -3.09 -18.77 -3.24
N THR A 583 -2.94 -19.53 -4.34
CA THR A 583 -3.96 -20.49 -4.83
C THR A 583 -3.56 -21.95 -4.56
N GLN A 584 -2.57 -22.16 -3.70
CA GLN A 584 -2.33 -23.44 -3.04
C GLN A 584 -3.04 -23.42 -1.69
N PRO A 585 -3.69 -24.54 -1.29
CA PRO A 585 -4.33 -24.65 0.00
C PRO A 585 -3.40 -24.32 1.18
N ILE A 586 -3.97 -23.72 2.21
CA ILE A 586 -3.35 -23.51 3.52
C ILE A 586 -3.25 -24.87 4.21
N GLU A 587 -2.09 -25.13 4.82
CA GLU A 587 -1.70 -26.41 5.44
C GLU A 587 -2.08 -27.67 4.62
N PHE A 588 -1.98 -27.55 3.28
CA PHE A 588 -2.20 -28.56 2.24
C PHE A 588 -3.65 -28.92 1.85
N ASP A 589 -4.68 -28.65 2.66
CA ASP A 589 -6.08 -28.96 2.30
C ASP A 589 -7.15 -27.90 2.65
N ASP A 590 -6.73 -26.72 3.13
CA ASP A 590 -7.58 -25.60 3.58
C ASP A 590 -8.37 -25.88 4.89
N VAL A 591 -7.94 -26.88 5.67
CA VAL A 591 -8.26 -27.05 7.09
C VAL A 591 -6.98 -26.86 7.90
N VAL A 592 -7.09 -26.27 9.10
CA VAL A 592 -5.99 -26.20 10.07
C VAL A 592 -6.36 -27.05 11.28
N ASN A 593 -5.63 -28.15 11.50
CA ASN A 593 -5.82 -29.04 12.64
C ASN A 593 -5.12 -28.54 13.91
N TYR A 594 -5.29 -29.27 15.03
CA TYR A 594 -4.72 -28.93 16.33
C TYR A 594 -3.19 -28.84 16.35
N ASP A 595 -2.49 -29.74 15.64
CA ASP A 595 -1.02 -29.75 15.62
C ASP A 595 -0.48 -28.62 14.72
N GLU A 596 -1.11 -28.37 13.56
CA GLU A 596 -0.81 -27.22 12.68
C GLU A 596 -1.09 -25.87 13.36
N ALA A 597 -2.23 -25.75 14.05
CA ALA A 597 -2.56 -24.58 14.87
C ALA A 597 -1.55 -24.38 16.01
N SER A 598 -0.92 -25.46 16.50
CA SER A 598 0.09 -25.43 17.58
C SER A 598 1.50 -25.07 17.09
N ASP A 599 1.89 -25.44 15.87
CA ASP A 599 3.15 -25.03 15.25
C ASP A 599 3.07 -23.63 14.60
N GLY A 600 1.90 -23.25 14.07
CA GLY A 600 1.60 -21.92 13.51
C GLY A 600 1.46 -21.91 11.97
N VAL A 601 0.47 -21.17 11.49
CA VAL A 601 -0.02 -21.20 10.09
C VAL A 601 0.74 -20.21 9.20
N VAL A 602 1.07 -20.61 7.97
CA VAL A 602 1.80 -19.75 7.02
C VAL A 602 0.95 -19.32 5.83
N ILE A 603 0.50 -18.07 5.85
CA ILE A 603 -0.27 -17.45 4.76
C ILE A 603 0.70 -16.84 3.74
N ASN A 604 0.53 -17.18 2.46
CA ASN A 604 1.44 -16.80 1.38
C ASN A 604 0.70 -16.08 0.25
N GLY A 605 1.44 -15.33 -0.57
CA GLY A 605 0.87 -14.68 -1.75
C GLY A 605 1.89 -13.96 -2.63
N THR A 606 1.39 -13.08 -3.49
CA THR A 606 2.20 -12.19 -4.34
C THR A 606 1.71 -10.74 -4.26
N ALA A 607 2.61 -9.78 -4.43
CA ALA A 607 2.32 -8.36 -4.49
C ALA A 607 3.39 -7.60 -5.31
N THR A 608 3.18 -6.31 -5.60
CA THR A 608 4.25 -5.45 -6.15
C THR A 608 5.46 -5.46 -5.22
N ALA A 609 6.62 -5.82 -5.76
CA ALA A 609 7.87 -5.95 -5.01
C ALA A 609 8.22 -4.65 -4.26
N GLY A 610 8.64 -4.77 -3.00
CA GLY A 610 9.00 -3.65 -2.13
C GLY A 610 7.83 -2.99 -1.38
N LEU A 611 6.57 -3.31 -1.70
CA LEU A 611 5.43 -2.87 -0.89
C LEU A 611 5.29 -3.69 0.40
N ILE A 612 4.71 -3.07 1.43
CA ILE A 612 4.32 -3.76 2.67
C ILE A 612 2.91 -4.30 2.48
N VAL A 613 2.76 -5.61 2.64
CA VAL A 613 1.48 -6.30 2.69
C VAL A 613 1.04 -6.41 4.15
N THR A 614 -0.14 -5.89 4.46
CA THR A 614 -0.83 -6.10 5.74
C THR A 614 -1.71 -7.34 5.58
N VAL A 615 -1.36 -8.42 6.24
CA VAL A 615 -2.08 -9.70 6.21
C VAL A 615 -2.92 -9.81 7.47
N GLY A 616 -4.19 -10.18 7.34
CA GLY A 616 -5.11 -10.47 8.43
C GLY A 616 -5.46 -11.96 8.49
N PHE A 617 -5.61 -12.50 9.70
CA PHE A 617 -6.05 -13.86 9.96
C PHE A 617 -6.96 -13.86 11.21
N GLY A 618 -8.27 -13.94 11.02
CA GLY A 618 -9.25 -13.63 12.05
C GLY A 618 -9.04 -12.21 12.61
N ASP A 619 -8.90 -12.09 13.93
CA ASP A 619 -8.58 -10.81 14.61
C ASP A 619 -7.08 -10.46 14.60
N ALA A 620 -6.19 -11.36 14.16
CA ALA A 620 -4.75 -11.12 14.12
C ALA A 620 -4.34 -10.39 12.83
N THR A 621 -3.30 -9.55 12.90
CA THR A 621 -2.71 -8.87 11.73
C THR A 621 -1.19 -8.88 11.78
N MET A 622 -0.55 -8.94 10.61
CA MET A 622 0.90 -8.97 10.43
C MET A 622 1.32 -8.20 9.18
N ASN A 623 2.38 -7.41 9.29
CA ASN A 623 2.94 -6.66 8.16
C ASN A 623 4.20 -7.36 7.63
N VAL A 624 4.22 -7.68 6.34
CA VAL A 624 5.34 -8.37 5.66
C VAL A 624 5.75 -7.63 4.39
N LEU A 625 7.02 -7.74 4.01
CA LEU A 625 7.56 -7.05 2.82
C LEU A 625 7.50 -7.97 1.60
N ALA A 626 6.90 -7.49 0.50
CA ALA A 626 6.96 -8.16 -0.79
C ALA A 626 8.41 -8.21 -1.31
N GLN A 627 8.92 -9.40 -1.57
CA GLN A 627 10.30 -9.65 -1.98
C GLN A 627 10.56 -9.16 -3.42
N PRO A 628 11.84 -9.05 -3.86
CA PRO A 628 12.17 -8.59 -5.22
C PRO A 628 11.63 -9.44 -6.38
N ASP A 629 11.12 -10.65 -6.13
CA ASP A 629 10.42 -11.51 -7.09
C ASP A 629 8.88 -11.37 -7.02
N GLY A 630 8.37 -10.49 -6.17
CA GLY A 630 6.95 -10.26 -5.92
C GLY A 630 6.31 -11.21 -4.90
N THR A 631 7.04 -12.17 -4.31
CA THR A 631 6.47 -13.09 -3.32
C THR A 631 6.38 -12.48 -1.92
N TRP A 632 5.42 -12.93 -1.10
CA TRP A 632 5.36 -12.62 0.33
C TRP A 632 4.83 -13.81 1.14
N SER A 633 5.18 -13.84 2.44
CA SER A 633 4.82 -14.89 3.39
C SER A 633 4.67 -14.30 4.78
N ALA A 634 3.57 -14.61 5.47
CA ALA A 634 3.28 -14.23 6.85
C ALA A 634 3.02 -15.48 7.69
N ASN A 635 3.86 -15.70 8.70
CA ASN A 635 3.76 -16.82 9.62
C ASN A 635 3.06 -16.34 10.90
N PHE A 636 1.83 -16.82 11.13
CA PHE A 636 1.06 -16.53 12.34
C PHE A 636 1.34 -17.63 13.38
N PRO A 637 2.12 -17.33 14.45
CA PRO A 637 2.38 -18.31 15.50
C PRO A 637 1.09 -18.69 16.23
N ALA A 638 1.02 -19.89 16.81
CA ALA A 638 -0.16 -20.45 17.49
C ALA A 638 -1.02 -19.48 18.31
N SER A 639 -0.41 -18.55 19.04
CA SER A 639 -1.11 -17.50 19.82
C SER A 639 -1.89 -16.46 18.99
N GLN A 640 -1.81 -16.51 17.66
CA GLN A 640 -2.48 -15.66 16.68
C GLN A 640 -3.33 -16.46 15.69
N VAL A 641 -3.26 -17.80 15.70
CA VAL A 641 -4.21 -18.63 14.97
C VAL A 641 -5.60 -18.45 15.62
N PRO A 642 -6.68 -18.28 14.84
CA PRO A 642 -8.03 -18.19 15.38
C PRO A 642 -8.40 -19.44 16.19
N ALA A 643 -9.36 -19.29 17.12
CA ALA A 643 -9.99 -20.45 17.72
C ALA A 643 -10.93 -21.14 16.73
N ASP A 644 -11.14 -22.43 16.94
CA ASP A 644 -12.12 -23.33 16.30
C ASP A 644 -13.30 -22.63 15.59
N THR A 645 -13.35 -22.76 14.26
CA THR A 645 -14.35 -22.12 13.41
C THR A 645 -14.40 -22.73 12.00
N ALA A 646 -15.60 -23.06 11.53
CA ALA A 646 -15.86 -23.55 10.16
C ALA A 646 -15.59 -22.53 9.02
N SER A 647 -14.98 -21.38 9.33
CA SER A 647 -14.51 -20.36 8.37
C SER A 647 -13.80 -19.22 9.13
N ALA A 648 -12.47 -19.27 9.21
CA ALA A 648 -11.64 -18.12 9.57
C ALA A 648 -11.43 -17.23 8.34
N GLN A 649 -11.63 -15.92 8.50
CA GLN A 649 -11.36 -14.94 7.43
C GLN A 649 -9.86 -14.66 7.33
N ILE A 650 -9.35 -14.64 6.09
CA ILE A 650 -8.02 -14.15 5.74
C ILE A 650 -8.16 -12.91 4.88
N THR A 651 -7.31 -11.93 5.10
CA THR A 651 -7.15 -10.77 4.22
C THR A 651 -5.68 -10.53 3.90
N ALA A 652 -5.42 -9.89 2.77
CA ALA A 652 -4.16 -9.23 2.49
C ALA A 652 -4.47 -7.88 1.84
N SER A 653 -3.77 -6.83 2.24
CA SER A 653 -3.90 -5.51 1.64
C SER A 653 -2.57 -4.76 1.50
N ILE A 654 -2.52 -3.84 0.54
CA ILE A 654 -1.39 -2.96 0.27
C ILE A 654 -1.87 -1.52 0.13
N THR A 655 -0.96 -0.62 0.49
CA THR A 655 -1.01 0.80 0.14
C THR A 655 0.30 1.17 -0.54
N ASP A 656 0.25 1.92 -1.65
CA ASP A 656 1.43 2.43 -2.34
C ASP A 656 1.93 3.77 -1.75
N ALA A 657 2.79 4.46 -2.49
CA ALA A 657 3.35 5.76 -2.09
C ALA A 657 2.38 6.95 -2.29
N ALA A 658 1.42 6.84 -3.22
CA ALA A 658 0.38 7.85 -3.48
C ALA A 658 -0.85 7.67 -2.58
N GLY A 659 -0.92 6.59 -1.80
CA GLY A 659 -2.01 6.28 -0.90
C GLY A 659 -3.14 5.44 -1.51
N ASN A 660 -2.97 4.89 -2.71
CA ASN A 660 -3.97 3.99 -3.28
C ASN A 660 -4.01 2.67 -2.50
N TYR A 661 -5.21 2.16 -2.23
CA TYR A 661 -5.44 0.94 -1.45
C TYR A 661 -5.94 -0.22 -2.33
N LYS A 662 -5.47 -1.43 -2.06
CA LYS A 662 -5.97 -2.68 -2.65
C LYS A 662 -6.00 -3.78 -1.60
N GLU A 663 -7.09 -4.54 -1.57
CA GLU A 663 -7.32 -5.65 -0.65
C GLU A 663 -7.83 -6.88 -1.41
N VAL A 664 -7.45 -8.06 -0.92
CA VAL A 664 -7.96 -9.37 -1.31
C VAL A 664 -8.29 -10.17 -0.05
N SER A 665 -9.20 -11.12 -0.15
CA SER A 665 -9.66 -11.92 0.98
C SER A 665 -9.92 -13.36 0.58
N ASP A 666 -9.70 -14.29 1.50
CA ASP A 666 -10.05 -15.71 1.36
C ASP A 666 -10.49 -16.28 2.71
N THR A 667 -10.78 -17.58 2.79
CA THR A 667 -11.20 -18.27 4.03
C THR A 667 -10.59 -19.65 4.16
N VAL A 668 -10.26 -20.05 5.39
CA VAL A 668 -9.76 -21.38 5.76
C VAL A 668 -10.62 -21.96 6.89
N GLU A 669 -10.79 -23.28 6.96
CA GLU A 669 -11.46 -23.94 8.09
C GLU A 669 -10.46 -24.14 9.25
N ILE A 670 -10.88 -23.94 10.49
CA ILE A 670 -10.09 -24.19 11.70
C ILE A 670 -10.85 -25.23 12.51
N ASP A 671 -10.39 -26.48 12.47
CA ASP A 671 -10.99 -27.60 13.18
C ASP A 671 -9.94 -28.17 14.14
N THR A 672 -10.09 -27.87 15.42
CA THR A 672 -9.06 -28.10 16.44
C THR A 672 -9.54 -28.93 17.63
N VAL A 673 -10.82 -29.31 17.66
CA VAL A 673 -11.45 -30.03 18.77
C VAL A 673 -12.53 -31.00 18.30
N VAL A 674 -12.36 -32.28 18.64
CA VAL A 674 -13.39 -33.31 18.48
C VAL A 674 -14.59 -33.01 19.41
N ASN A 675 -15.65 -32.41 18.88
CA ASN A 675 -16.85 -31.94 19.54
C ASN A 675 -18.11 -31.97 18.61
N PRO A 676 -19.14 -32.80 18.91
CA PRO A 676 -19.37 -33.48 20.18
C PRO A 676 -18.48 -34.70 20.37
N PHE A 677 -18.30 -35.15 21.61
CA PHE A 677 -17.86 -36.52 21.91
C PHE A 677 -18.42 -36.99 23.25
N ASN A 678 -19.27 -38.02 23.24
CA ASN A 678 -19.93 -38.55 24.43
C ASN A 678 -20.38 -40.01 24.26
N PHE A 679 -20.51 -40.73 25.38
CA PHE A 679 -21.30 -41.97 25.44
C PHE A 679 -22.80 -41.66 25.26
N SER A 680 -23.58 -42.66 24.86
CA SER A 680 -25.04 -42.59 24.90
C SER A 680 -25.55 -42.47 26.34
N ALA A 681 -26.65 -41.72 26.52
CA ALA A 681 -27.19 -41.38 27.84
C ALA A 681 -28.06 -42.48 28.49
N GLY A 682 -28.16 -43.67 27.88
CA GLY A 682 -28.84 -44.83 28.44
C GLY A 682 -27.86 -45.71 29.24
N GLN A 683 -28.36 -46.36 30.28
CA GLN A 683 -27.60 -47.32 31.09
C GLN A 683 -27.17 -48.53 30.24
N VAL A 684 -25.98 -49.08 30.48
CA VAL A 684 -25.51 -50.32 29.85
C VAL A 684 -26.43 -51.46 30.29
N GLU A 685 -26.93 -52.25 29.34
CA GLU A 685 -27.97 -53.29 29.52
C GLU A 685 -29.21 -52.87 30.35
N GLY A 686 -29.44 -51.55 30.48
CA GLY A 686 -30.58 -50.97 31.19
C GLY A 686 -30.38 -50.73 32.70
N ASN A 687 -29.26 -51.18 33.29
CA ASN A 687 -28.98 -51.13 34.74
C ASN A 687 -27.55 -50.63 35.10
N ASP A 688 -26.63 -50.58 34.13
CA ASP A 688 -25.17 -50.41 34.28
C ASP A 688 -24.46 -51.56 35.04
N ILE A 689 -25.06 -52.75 35.13
CA ILE A 689 -24.48 -53.97 35.70
C ILE A 689 -24.61 -55.13 34.70
N ILE A 690 -23.47 -55.65 34.24
CA ILE A 690 -23.39 -56.70 33.22
C ILE A 690 -23.52 -58.07 33.88
N ASN A 691 -24.60 -58.81 33.62
CA ASN A 691 -24.77 -60.20 34.06
C ASN A 691 -24.25 -61.23 33.04
N HIS A 692 -24.22 -62.51 33.45
CA HIS A 692 -23.72 -63.63 32.66
C HIS A 692 -24.52 -63.86 31.37
N ALA A 693 -25.84 -63.65 31.39
CA ALA A 693 -26.70 -63.81 30.23
C ALA A 693 -26.47 -62.69 29.19
N GLU A 694 -26.32 -61.45 29.65
CA GLU A 694 -25.98 -60.28 28.84
C GLU A 694 -24.58 -60.38 28.24
N ALA A 695 -23.61 -60.89 28.99
CA ALA A 695 -22.27 -61.19 28.48
C ALA A 695 -22.30 -62.24 27.34
N GLN A 696 -23.28 -63.16 27.37
CA GLN A 696 -23.45 -64.24 26.37
C GLN A 696 -24.33 -63.88 25.16
N ASP A 697 -25.26 -62.91 25.24
CA ASP A 697 -26.15 -62.54 24.12
C ASP A 697 -25.47 -61.67 23.04
N GLY A 698 -24.36 -62.19 22.50
CA GLY A 698 -23.49 -61.50 21.54
C GLY A 698 -22.46 -60.56 22.18
N GLY A 699 -22.61 -60.24 23.47
CA GLY A 699 -21.71 -59.40 24.25
C GLY A 699 -22.16 -57.94 24.34
N VAL A 700 -21.69 -57.27 25.38
CA VAL A 700 -22.13 -55.94 25.79
C VAL A 700 -21.63 -54.85 24.86
N THR A 701 -22.48 -53.87 24.57
CA THR A 701 -22.19 -52.80 23.61
C THR A 701 -22.11 -51.43 24.28
N PHE A 702 -21.00 -50.72 24.07
CA PHE A 702 -20.85 -49.33 24.45
C PHE A 702 -20.93 -48.43 23.21
N ASP A 703 -21.90 -47.54 23.19
CA ASP A 703 -22.19 -46.64 22.07
C ASP A 703 -22.19 -45.16 22.49
N GLY A 704 -22.27 -44.28 21.50
CA GLY A 704 -22.33 -42.85 21.72
C GLY A 704 -22.34 -42.00 20.45
N GLN A 705 -22.03 -40.71 20.64
CA GLN A 705 -21.93 -39.71 19.57
C GLN A 705 -20.53 -39.08 19.50
N VAL A 706 -20.11 -38.74 18.29
CA VAL A 706 -18.92 -37.99 17.89
C VAL A 706 -19.24 -37.24 16.57
N GLU A 707 -18.30 -36.59 15.86
CA GLU A 707 -18.56 -36.15 14.47
C GLU A 707 -18.80 -37.33 13.51
N ALA A 708 -19.29 -37.01 12.31
CA ALA A 708 -19.44 -38.00 11.26
C ALA A 708 -18.07 -38.55 10.82
N PHE A 709 -17.94 -39.87 10.76
CA PHE A 709 -16.77 -40.61 10.28
C PHE A 709 -15.51 -40.60 11.17
N SER A 710 -15.53 -39.95 12.33
CA SER A 710 -14.44 -40.02 13.33
C SER A 710 -14.15 -41.46 13.78
N SER A 711 -12.90 -41.79 14.03
CA SER A 711 -12.43 -43.04 14.62
C SER A 711 -12.49 -42.99 16.14
N VAL A 712 -13.13 -43.96 16.80
CA VAL A 712 -13.22 -44.05 18.26
C VAL A 712 -12.50 -45.31 18.75
N LEU A 713 -11.48 -45.10 19.58
CA LEU A 713 -10.81 -46.14 20.36
C LEU A 713 -11.55 -46.30 21.70
N VAL A 714 -12.18 -47.45 21.91
CA VAL A 714 -12.85 -47.83 23.15
C VAL A 714 -12.01 -48.90 23.85
N GLU A 715 -11.73 -48.70 25.14
CA GLU A 715 -10.98 -49.58 26.02
C GLU A 715 -11.88 -50.08 27.15
N PHE A 716 -11.90 -51.40 27.37
CA PHE A 716 -12.66 -52.06 28.43
C PHE A 716 -11.94 -53.34 28.88
N ASN A 717 -11.83 -53.55 30.19
CA ASN A 717 -11.11 -54.67 30.83
C ASN A 717 -9.71 -54.97 30.23
N GLY A 718 -8.96 -53.93 29.84
CA GLY A 718 -7.64 -54.06 29.21
C GLY A 718 -7.65 -54.49 27.72
N TYR A 719 -8.81 -54.79 27.15
CA TYR A 719 -9.01 -54.94 25.71
C TYR A 719 -9.33 -53.59 25.06
N SER A 720 -9.04 -53.49 23.76
CA SER A 720 -9.39 -52.32 22.95
C SER A 720 -10.12 -52.69 21.66
N GLN A 721 -11.05 -51.83 21.26
CA GLN A 721 -11.80 -51.86 20.01
C GLN A 721 -11.62 -50.50 19.32
N THR A 722 -11.38 -50.48 18.01
CA THR A 722 -11.40 -49.24 17.22
C THR A 722 -12.54 -49.30 16.22
N VAL A 723 -13.44 -48.32 16.28
CA VAL A 723 -14.68 -48.29 15.48
C VAL A 723 -14.85 -46.94 14.81
N THR A 724 -15.37 -46.90 13.59
CA THR A 724 -15.61 -45.66 12.86
C THR A 724 -17.06 -45.22 13.04
N ALA A 725 -17.28 -43.95 13.37
CA ALA A 725 -18.60 -43.36 13.49
C ALA A 725 -19.34 -43.34 12.14
N ASN A 726 -20.66 -43.48 12.17
CA ASN A 726 -21.48 -43.40 10.97
C ASN A 726 -21.63 -41.95 10.47
N GLY A 727 -22.26 -41.76 9.31
CA GLY A 727 -22.53 -40.42 8.73
C GLY A 727 -23.52 -39.53 9.50
N ALA A 728 -23.94 -39.94 10.70
CA ALA A 728 -24.71 -39.15 11.67
C ALA A 728 -23.97 -39.01 13.01
N GLY A 729 -22.68 -39.36 13.06
CA GLY A 729 -21.83 -39.25 14.24
C GLY A 729 -21.98 -40.36 15.27
N GLN A 730 -22.73 -41.42 14.98
CA GLN A 730 -22.96 -42.49 15.96
C GLN A 730 -21.86 -43.54 15.89
N TRP A 731 -21.26 -43.86 17.04
CA TRP A 731 -20.25 -44.92 17.20
C TRP A 731 -20.75 -46.01 18.16
N SER A 732 -20.22 -47.22 18.02
CA SER A 732 -20.66 -48.40 18.78
C SER A 732 -19.56 -49.46 18.80
N ALA A 733 -19.15 -49.91 19.98
CA ALA A 733 -18.13 -50.95 20.17
C ALA A 733 -18.63 -52.04 21.12
N THR A 734 -18.64 -53.28 20.63
CA THR A 734 -19.11 -54.47 21.37
C THR A 734 -17.93 -55.27 21.94
N PHE A 735 -18.05 -55.72 23.18
CA PHE A 735 -17.09 -56.58 23.85
C PHE A 735 -17.74 -57.94 24.13
N THR A 736 -17.11 -59.00 23.63
CA THR A 736 -17.62 -60.37 23.74
C THR A 736 -17.50 -60.91 25.17
N GLU A 737 -18.26 -61.96 25.51
CA GLU A 737 -18.12 -62.75 26.76
C GLU A 737 -16.65 -62.95 27.18
N ALA A 738 -15.79 -63.38 26.26
CA ALA A 738 -14.37 -63.65 26.53
C ALA A 738 -13.50 -62.39 26.81
N GLN A 739 -14.02 -61.19 26.53
CA GLN A 739 -13.39 -59.90 26.85
C GLN A 739 -13.96 -59.27 28.12
N ILE A 740 -15.20 -59.63 28.48
CA ILE A 740 -15.79 -59.34 29.79
C ILE A 740 -15.11 -60.25 30.82
N GLY A 741 -15.21 -61.57 30.64
CA GLY A 741 -14.75 -62.58 31.59
C GLY A 741 -15.89 -63.12 32.45
N VAL A 742 -15.53 -64.02 33.37
CA VAL A 742 -16.43 -64.57 34.38
C VAL A 742 -15.82 -64.29 35.75
N ASP A 743 -16.26 -63.19 36.37
CA ASP A 743 -15.73 -62.59 37.61
C ASP A 743 -16.76 -61.56 38.17
N GLU A 744 -16.48 -61.00 39.36
CA GLU A 744 -17.27 -59.93 40.00
C GLU A 744 -16.37 -58.68 40.21
N TYR A 745 -16.59 -57.60 39.45
CA TYR A 745 -15.74 -56.40 39.52
C TYR A 745 -16.37 -55.12 38.93
N THR A 746 -15.97 -53.95 39.45
CA THR A 746 -16.26 -52.65 38.83
C THR A 746 -15.30 -52.37 37.67
N ALA A 747 -15.84 -52.10 36.48
CA ALA A 747 -15.09 -51.80 35.27
C ALA A 747 -15.21 -50.33 34.85
N VAL A 748 -14.13 -49.75 34.30
CA VAL A 748 -14.16 -48.43 33.66
C VAL A 748 -13.96 -48.60 32.16
N VAL A 749 -15.00 -48.28 31.39
CA VAL A 749 -14.93 -48.07 29.94
C VAL A 749 -14.28 -46.71 29.71
N LYS A 750 -13.26 -46.65 28.86
CA LYS A 750 -12.62 -45.40 28.41
C LYS A 750 -12.75 -45.30 26.90
N ALA A 751 -13.15 -44.14 26.38
CA ALA A 751 -13.19 -43.89 24.95
C ALA A 751 -12.40 -42.62 24.60
N THR A 752 -11.65 -42.67 23.50
CA THR A 752 -10.93 -41.55 22.90
C THR A 752 -11.28 -41.52 21.41
N ALA A 753 -11.59 -40.36 20.87
CA ALA A 753 -11.88 -40.18 19.46
C ALA A 753 -10.73 -39.47 18.74
N THR A 754 -10.61 -39.75 17.44
CA THR A 754 -9.83 -39.03 16.46
C THR A 754 -10.76 -38.70 15.30
N ASP A 755 -10.84 -37.45 14.86
CA ASP A 755 -11.77 -37.05 13.78
C ASP A 755 -11.25 -37.37 12.37
N VAL A 756 -11.67 -36.59 11.37
CA VAL A 756 -11.26 -36.75 9.96
C VAL A 756 -10.08 -35.85 9.58
N HIS A 757 -9.64 -34.96 10.47
CA HIS A 757 -8.50 -34.04 10.34
C HIS A 757 -7.39 -34.39 11.37
N ASP A 758 -7.42 -35.62 11.89
CA ASP A 758 -6.51 -36.21 12.89
C ASP A 758 -6.48 -35.53 14.28
N ASN A 759 -7.41 -34.62 14.63
CA ASN A 759 -7.49 -34.10 16.00
C ASN A 759 -7.87 -35.21 16.99
N VAL A 760 -7.27 -35.22 18.19
CA VAL A 760 -7.51 -36.27 19.19
C VAL A 760 -8.24 -35.72 20.42
N SER A 761 -9.37 -36.34 20.77
CA SER A 761 -10.20 -35.95 21.90
C SER A 761 -9.53 -36.19 23.25
N ALA A 762 -9.93 -35.42 24.25
CA ALA A 762 -9.77 -35.87 25.64
C ALA A 762 -10.54 -37.20 25.86
N PRO A 763 -10.03 -38.13 26.68
CA PRO A 763 -10.73 -39.38 26.95
C PRO A 763 -11.97 -39.16 27.81
N ILE A 764 -13.10 -39.72 27.38
CA ILE A 764 -14.33 -39.84 28.18
C ILE A 764 -14.36 -41.21 28.88
N THR A 765 -15.05 -41.31 30.01
CA THR A 765 -15.16 -42.57 30.77
C THR A 765 -16.58 -42.85 31.26
N ARG A 766 -16.99 -44.11 31.22
CA ARG A 766 -18.20 -44.64 31.87
C ARG A 766 -17.80 -45.80 32.79
N THR A 767 -18.38 -45.86 33.97
CA THR A 767 -18.26 -47.00 34.88
C THR A 767 -19.44 -47.95 34.66
N VAL A 768 -19.18 -49.25 34.71
CA VAL A 768 -20.19 -50.30 34.86
C VAL A 768 -19.73 -51.29 35.92
N GLU A 769 -20.64 -52.03 36.50
CA GLU A 769 -20.32 -53.21 37.30
C GLU A 769 -20.43 -54.47 36.40
N VAL A 770 -19.63 -55.48 36.67
CA VAL A 770 -19.67 -56.79 36.02
C VAL A 770 -19.86 -57.79 37.14
N ASP A 771 -20.96 -58.53 37.08
CA ASP A 771 -21.31 -59.54 38.06
C ASP A 771 -21.92 -60.72 37.31
N THR A 772 -21.09 -61.75 37.12
CA THR A 772 -21.38 -62.88 36.23
C THR A 772 -21.41 -64.21 36.97
N LEU A 773 -21.56 -64.17 38.30
CA LEU A 773 -21.33 -65.30 39.22
C LEU A 773 -22.28 -65.27 40.42
N VAL A 774 -23.11 -66.30 40.59
CA VAL A 774 -23.68 -66.58 41.91
C VAL A 774 -22.57 -67.09 42.83
N THR A 775 -22.25 -66.39 43.91
CA THR A 775 -21.22 -66.84 44.85
C THR A 775 -21.78 -67.68 46.02
N HIS A 776 -20.88 -68.33 46.77
CA HIS A 776 -21.14 -68.97 48.07
C HIS A 776 -22.24 -70.05 48.15
N LEU A 777 -22.72 -70.59 47.03
CA LEU A 777 -23.69 -71.70 47.03
C LEU A 777 -23.08 -72.98 47.61
N THR A 778 -23.69 -73.52 48.67
CA THR A 778 -23.32 -74.76 49.36
C THR A 778 -24.57 -75.51 49.85
N THR A 779 -24.40 -76.78 50.20
CA THR A 779 -25.32 -77.61 50.99
C THR A 779 -24.65 -77.98 52.32
N ALA A 780 -25.41 -78.41 53.32
CA ALA A 780 -24.92 -78.75 54.65
C ALA A 780 -24.89 -80.27 54.89
N ASP A 781 -23.77 -80.90 54.52
CA ASP A 781 -23.49 -82.29 54.88
C ASP A 781 -23.24 -82.49 56.38
N PRO A 782 -23.63 -83.65 56.96
CA PRO A 782 -24.56 -84.64 56.43
C PRO A 782 -26.03 -84.32 56.76
N VAL A 783 -26.95 -84.84 55.95
CA VAL A 783 -28.41 -84.88 56.20
C VAL A 783 -28.68 -85.78 57.40
N GLU A 784 -29.45 -85.25 58.36
CA GLU A 784 -29.83 -85.76 59.70
C GLU A 784 -28.70 -86.28 60.64
N GLY A 785 -27.54 -86.72 60.12
CA GLY A 785 -26.36 -87.06 60.90
C GLY A 785 -25.31 -87.87 60.13
N ASP A 786 -25.72 -88.60 59.11
CA ASP A 786 -24.90 -89.58 58.39
C ASP A 786 -25.27 -89.81 56.89
N ASN A 787 -26.24 -89.05 56.34
CA ASN A 787 -26.86 -89.24 55.03
C ASN A 787 -27.71 -90.52 54.88
N VAL A 788 -28.18 -91.10 55.98
CA VAL A 788 -29.33 -92.02 56.01
C VAL A 788 -30.52 -91.30 56.69
N VAL A 789 -31.73 -91.75 56.43
CA VAL A 789 -32.97 -91.28 57.05
C VAL A 789 -33.80 -92.51 57.38
N ASN A 790 -33.84 -92.87 58.67
CA ASN A 790 -34.59 -94.03 59.17
C ASN A 790 -36.09 -93.73 59.33
N PHE A 791 -36.89 -94.72 59.74
CA PHE A 791 -38.34 -94.57 59.89
C PHE A 791 -38.75 -93.40 60.82
N ALA A 792 -38.01 -93.20 61.92
CA ALA A 792 -38.30 -92.13 62.89
C ALA A 792 -37.96 -90.73 62.33
N GLU A 793 -36.80 -90.58 61.70
CA GLU A 793 -36.38 -89.33 61.06
C GLU A 793 -37.26 -88.99 59.84
N ALA A 794 -37.66 -90.00 59.06
CA ALA A 794 -38.64 -89.85 57.99
C ALA A 794 -39.98 -89.36 58.54
N ALA A 795 -40.44 -89.86 59.68
CA ALA A 795 -41.70 -89.44 60.30
C ALA A 795 -41.67 -87.98 60.83
N ASP A 796 -40.58 -87.57 61.52
CA ASP A 796 -40.41 -86.21 62.04
C ASP A 796 -40.18 -85.17 60.92
N GLY A 797 -39.44 -85.54 59.86
CA GLY A 797 -39.35 -84.80 58.60
C GLY A 797 -38.03 -84.05 58.38
N VAL A 798 -37.31 -84.47 57.33
CA VAL A 798 -35.94 -84.03 56.97
C VAL A 798 -35.84 -82.53 56.67
N THR A 799 -34.80 -81.87 57.17
CA THR A 799 -34.52 -80.44 56.91
C THR A 799 -33.18 -80.21 56.22
N LEU A 800 -33.23 -79.86 54.93
CA LEU A 800 -32.06 -79.52 54.13
C LEU A 800 -31.69 -78.04 54.31
N THR A 801 -30.39 -77.74 54.44
CA THR A 801 -29.89 -76.37 54.62
C THR A 801 -28.57 -76.13 53.89
N GLY A 802 -28.16 -74.87 53.76
CA GLY A 802 -26.87 -74.50 53.20
C GLY A 802 -26.64 -72.99 53.17
N THR A 803 -25.66 -72.54 52.40
CA THR A 803 -25.41 -71.11 52.14
C THR A 803 -25.55 -70.77 50.66
N VAL A 804 -25.74 -69.49 50.38
CA VAL A 804 -25.71 -68.86 49.06
C VAL A 804 -25.38 -67.38 49.23
N GLU A 805 -25.17 -66.65 48.14
CA GLU A 805 -25.05 -65.20 48.17
C GLU A 805 -26.33 -64.49 48.66
N ALA A 806 -26.17 -63.53 49.57
CA ALA A 806 -27.28 -62.89 50.27
C ALA A 806 -28.14 -62.01 49.35
N GLY A 807 -29.40 -62.44 49.13
CA GLY A 807 -30.32 -61.82 48.18
C GLY A 807 -30.69 -62.73 47.01
N SER A 808 -29.99 -63.86 46.85
CA SER A 808 -30.35 -64.92 45.90
C SER A 808 -31.63 -65.65 46.30
N THR A 809 -32.30 -66.24 45.32
CA THR A 809 -33.31 -67.29 45.49
C THR A 809 -32.69 -68.66 45.30
N VAL A 810 -33.22 -69.68 45.98
CA VAL A 810 -32.76 -71.07 45.87
C VAL A 810 -33.95 -71.99 45.63
N MET A 811 -33.87 -72.83 44.60
CA MET A 811 -34.82 -73.87 44.25
C MET A 811 -34.20 -75.24 44.53
N ILE A 812 -34.87 -76.04 45.34
CA ILE A 812 -34.48 -77.42 45.65
C ILE A 812 -35.37 -78.37 44.85
N THR A 813 -34.75 -79.20 44.02
CA THR A 813 -35.36 -80.33 43.33
C THR A 813 -34.96 -81.60 44.08
N TYR A 814 -35.89 -82.19 44.82
CA TYR A 814 -35.74 -83.45 45.53
C TYR A 814 -36.28 -84.57 44.62
N ASP A 815 -35.42 -85.46 44.17
CA ASP A 815 -35.75 -86.55 43.22
C ASP A 815 -35.53 -87.90 43.91
N TYR A 816 -36.57 -88.72 43.96
CA TYR A 816 -36.58 -90.03 44.62
C TYR A 816 -37.13 -91.11 43.70
N ASN A 817 -36.97 -92.39 44.08
CA ASN A 817 -37.40 -93.55 43.29
C ASN A 817 -38.93 -93.76 43.23
N GLY A 818 -39.65 -92.74 42.77
CA GLY A 818 -41.11 -92.69 42.67
C GLY A 818 -41.66 -91.35 42.18
N GLY A 819 -40.90 -90.26 42.30
CA GLY A 819 -41.34 -88.92 41.91
C GLY A 819 -40.32 -87.82 42.23
N GLN A 820 -40.66 -86.58 41.85
CA GLN A 820 -39.80 -85.40 42.01
C GLN A 820 -40.61 -84.26 42.64
N ILE A 821 -40.02 -83.58 43.64
CA ILE A 821 -40.60 -82.45 44.37
C ILE A 821 -39.69 -81.23 44.18
N VAL A 822 -40.19 -80.20 43.49
CA VAL A 822 -39.46 -78.94 43.24
C VAL A 822 -40.06 -77.81 44.07
N ARG A 823 -39.26 -77.16 44.92
CA ARG A 823 -39.71 -76.09 45.84
C ARG A 823 -38.66 -74.99 46.04
N GLU A 824 -39.12 -73.80 46.36
CA GLU A 824 -38.27 -72.66 46.76
C GLU A 824 -37.87 -72.81 48.24
N ALA A 825 -36.57 -72.71 48.54
CA ALA A 825 -36.04 -72.67 49.90
C ALA A 825 -36.10 -71.25 50.47
N THR A 826 -36.20 -71.13 51.79
CA THR A 826 -36.18 -69.81 52.45
C THR A 826 -34.73 -69.35 52.61
N VAL A 827 -34.34 -68.30 51.89
CA VAL A 827 -33.02 -67.64 52.03
C VAL A 827 -33.12 -66.46 53.00
N ASP A 828 -32.20 -66.36 53.95
CA ASP A 828 -32.14 -65.26 54.93
C ASP A 828 -31.26 -64.08 54.48
N ALA A 829 -31.29 -62.99 55.25
CA ALA A 829 -30.55 -61.76 54.95
C ALA A 829 -29.00 -61.87 55.13
N ALA A 830 -28.49 -63.05 55.47
CA ALA A 830 -27.06 -63.38 55.51
C ALA A 830 -26.69 -64.47 54.48
N GLY A 831 -27.65 -64.94 53.67
CA GLY A 831 -27.43 -65.96 52.64
C GLY A 831 -27.58 -67.40 53.12
N ASN A 832 -28.06 -67.66 54.34
CA ASN A 832 -28.37 -69.03 54.77
C ASN A 832 -29.69 -69.48 54.14
N TRP A 833 -29.73 -70.64 53.49
CA TRP A 833 -30.98 -71.21 52.94
C TRP A 833 -31.43 -72.45 53.72
N SER A 834 -32.75 -72.66 53.78
CA SER A 834 -33.33 -73.87 54.38
C SER A 834 -34.67 -74.28 53.77
N ILE A 835 -34.95 -75.59 53.79
CA ILE A 835 -36.24 -76.18 53.44
C ILE A 835 -36.48 -77.45 54.26
N THR A 836 -37.72 -77.68 54.69
CA THR A 836 -38.14 -78.89 55.41
C THR A 836 -39.11 -79.70 54.54
N TYR A 837 -38.91 -81.01 54.50
CA TYR A 837 -39.82 -82.00 53.93
C TYR A 837 -40.55 -82.67 55.09
N ALA A 838 -41.86 -82.49 55.19
CA ALA A 838 -42.62 -83.15 56.25
C ALA A 838 -42.69 -84.65 55.97
N GLY A 839 -42.78 -85.52 56.98
CA GLY A 839 -42.74 -86.97 56.76
C GLY A 839 -43.81 -87.52 55.81
N SER A 840 -44.97 -86.86 55.71
CA SER A 840 -45.99 -87.21 54.70
C SER A 840 -45.61 -86.87 53.24
N GLU A 841 -44.44 -86.28 53.02
CA GLU A 841 -43.82 -86.01 51.72
C GLU A 841 -42.62 -86.94 51.43
N ILE A 842 -42.22 -87.78 52.39
CA ILE A 842 -41.15 -88.77 52.31
C ILE A 842 -41.82 -90.17 52.24
N PRO A 843 -41.82 -90.85 51.09
CA PRO A 843 -42.33 -92.21 51.01
C PRO A 843 -41.58 -93.19 51.93
N GLN A 844 -42.32 -94.09 52.58
CA GLN A 844 -41.70 -95.21 53.29
C GLN A 844 -41.11 -96.22 52.28
N GLY A 845 -39.91 -96.72 52.57
CA GLY A 845 -39.17 -97.72 51.80
C GLY A 845 -37.65 -97.51 51.83
N GLU A 846 -36.95 -98.29 50.99
CA GLU A 846 -35.49 -98.19 50.78
C GLU A 846 -35.21 -97.55 49.41
N TYR A 847 -34.56 -96.37 49.37
CA TYR A 847 -34.11 -95.72 48.13
C TYR A 847 -33.12 -94.56 48.33
N ASP A 848 -32.30 -94.28 47.31
CA ASP A 848 -31.48 -93.08 47.23
C ASP A 848 -32.31 -91.85 46.80
N VAL A 849 -31.98 -90.68 47.36
CA VAL A 849 -32.53 -89.35 47.04
C VAL A 849 -31.43 -88.48 46.46
N ASN A 850 -31.62 -88.03 45.23
CA ASN A 850 -30.76 -87.03 44.59
C ASN A 850 -31.41 -85.65 44.75
N ILE A 851 -30.68 -84.70 45.33
CA ILE A 851 -31.12 -83.30 45.40
C ILE A 851 -30.31 -82.43 44.42
N THR A 852 -31.00 -81.56 43.69
CA THR A 852 -30.39 -80.49 42.88
C THR A 852 -30.77 -79.14 43.48
N ILE A 853 -29.78 -78.31 43.73
CA ILE A 853 -29.89 -76.98 44.34
C ILE A 853 -29.56 -75.94 43.26
N ASP A 854 -30.59 -75.35 42.66
CA ASP A 854 -30.48 -74.29 41.67
C ASP A 854 -30.65 -72.93 42.33
N SER A 855 -29.63 -72.06 42.25
CA SER A 855 -29.69 -70.68 42.74
C SER A 855 -29.83 -69.67 41.60
N THR A 856 -30.51 -68.55 41.86
CA THR A 856 -30.47 -67.34 41.03
C THR A 856 -30.19 -66.13 41.91
N ASP A 857 -29.20 -65.30 41.58
CA ASP A 857 -28.87 -64.11 42.38
C ASP A 857 -29.80 -62.91 42.09
N ALA A 858 -29.46 -61.74 42.67
CA ALA A 858 -30.21 -60.50 42.49
C ALA A 858 -30.10 -59.88 41.08
N ASN A 859 -29.10 -60.30 40.30
CA ASN A 859 -28.74 -59.74 39.00
C ASN A 859 -29.11 -60.66 37.82
N GLY A 860 -29.47 -61.91 38.12
CA GLY A 860 -30.00 -62.91 37.18
C GLY A 860 -29.01 -64.00 36.80
N ASN A 861 -27.82 -64.08 37.40
CA ASN A 861 -26.92 -65.22 37.17
C ASN A 861 -27.47 -66.46 37.87
N THR A 862 -27.10 -67.64 37.38
CA THR A 862 -27.55 -68.93 37.93
C THR A 862 -26.38 -69.87 38.20
N LEU A 863 -26.50 -70.66 39.28
CA LEU A 863 -25.55 -71.71 39.62
C LEU A 863 -26.32 -72.92 40.16
N SER A 864 -25.88 -74.12 39.81
CA SER A 864 -26.51 -75.39 40.19
C SER A 864 -25.48 -76.31 40.82
N ILE A 865 -25.82 -76.93 41.96
CA ILE A 865 -25.06 -78.00 42.60
C ILE A 865 -25.96 -79.20 42.91
N THR A 866 -25.37 -80.37 43.14
CA THR A 866 -26.10 -81.63 43.41
C THR A 866 -25.50 -82.36 44.61
N ASP A 867 -26.35 -83.07 45.35
CA ASP A 867 -26.04 -83.76 46.59
C ASP A 867 -26.96 -85.00 46.76
N GLU A 868 -26.62 -85.96 47.63
CA GLU A 868 -27.23 -87.30 47.68
C GLU A 868 -27.26 -87.91 49.10
N PHE A 869 -28.41 -88.44 49.49
CA PHE A 869 -28.62 -89.17 50.76
C PHE A 869 -29.62 -90.34 50.55
N ARG A 870 -29.68 -91.30 51.47
CA ARG A 870 -30.55 -92.48 51.40
C ARG A 870 -31.70 -92.38 52.38
N VAL A 871 -32.87 -92.88 51.99
CA VAL A 871 -34.03 -93.13 52.87
C VAL A 871 -34.12 -94.65 53.05
N ASP A 872 -34.22 -95.12 54.28
CA ASP A 872 -34.29 -96.55 54.60
C ASP A 872 -35.15 -96.78 55.83
N THR A 873 -36.44 -97.02 55.61
CA THR A 873 -37.49 -97.02 56.66
C THR A 873 -38.15 -98.39 56.78
N VAL A 874 -37.37 -99.46 56.68
CA VAL A 874 -37.84 -100.85 56.61
C VAL A 874 -37.18 -101.63 57.74
N ASP A 875 -37.98 -102.09 58.69
CA ASP A 875 -37.44 -102.77 59.88
C ASP A 875 -36.81 -104.13 59.54
N PRO A 876 -35.85 -104.60 60.35
CA PRO A 876 -35.45 -106.01 60.33
C PRO A 876 -36.63 -106.93 60.68
N GLU A 877 -36.52 -108.22 60.36
CA GLU A 877 -37.52 -109.22 60.74
C GLU A 877 -37.35 -109.60 62.23
N ALA A 878 -38.44 -109.89 62.95
CA ALA A 878 -38.38 -110.16 64.38
C ALA A 878 -37.61 -111.47 64.68
N PRO A 879 -36.58 -111.48 65.55
CA PRO A 879 -35.68 -112.65 65.72
C PRO A 879 -36.39 -113.95 66.15
N GLU A 880 -36.39 -115.01 65.33
CA GLU A 880 -36.96 -116.31 65.73
C GLU A 880 -36.07 -117.02 66.78
N ILE A 881 -36.70 -117.58 67.82
CA ILE A 881 -36.00 -118.22 68.96
C ILE A 881 -35.85 -119.74 68.77
N GLU A 882 -34.74 -120.17 68.17
CA GLU A 882 -34.38 -121.59 67.96
C GLU A 882 -34.29 -122.42 69.26
N SER A 883 -33.72 -121.89 70.36
CA SER A 883 -33.74 -122.59 71.65
C SER A 883 -33.43 -121.72 72.89
N VAL A 884 -33.93 -122.14 74.06
CA VAL A 884 -33.57 -121.56 75.37
C VAL A 884 -32.91 -122.60 76.27
N VAL A 885 -31.75 -122.29 76.85
CA VAL A 885 -30.97 -123.22 77.69
C VAL A 885 -31.38 -123.12 79.15
N VAL A 886 -32.36 -123.93 79.55
CA VAL A 886 -32.86 -124.00 80.94
C VAL A 886 -31.97 -124.88 81.82
N THR A 887 -31.56 -124.37 82.98
CA THR A 887 -30.80 -125.13 84.00
C THR A 887 -31.51 -125.12 85.36
N PRO A 888 -31.12 -125.99 86.32
CA PRO A 888 -31.66 -125.93 87.69
C PRO A 888 -31.24 -124.69 88.51
N GLN A 889 -30.60 -123.71 87.87
CA GLN A 889 -30.21 -122.41 88.44
C GLN A 889 -31.00 -121.25 87.84
N GLY A 890 -31.70 -121.45 86.71
CA GLY A 890 -32.21 -120.39 85.84
C GLY A 890 -31.96 -120.70 84.36
N VAL A 891 -32.42 -119.82 83.46
CA VAL A 891 -32.02 -119.84 82.05
C VAL A 891 -30.59 -119.30 81.94
N THR A 892 -29.74 -119.91 81.11
CA THR A 892 -28.32 -119.51 80.99
C THR A 892 -27.86 -119.11 79.59
N ALA A 893 -28.70 -119.29 78.58
CA ALA A 893 -28.43 -118.86 77.20
C ALA A 893 -29.72 -118.87 76.39
N VAL A 894 -29.71 -118.11 75.30
CA VAL A 894 -30.68 -118.21 74.19
C VAL A 894 -29.93 -118.54 72.90
N THR A 895 -30.64 -119.06 71.91
CA THR A 895 -30.17 -119.25 70.55
C THR A 895 -31.30 -118.85 69.62
N ILE A 896 -30.99 -118.03 68.62
CA ILE A 896 -31.93 -117.45 67.65
C ILE A 896 -31.56 -117.87 66.23
N GLU A 897 -32.40 -117.65 65.22
CA GLU A 897 -31.94 -117.79 63.83
C GLU A 897 -30.77 -116.81 63.55
N ALA A 898 -29.86 -117.21 62.65
CA ALA A 898 -28.63 -116.47 62.39
C ALA A 898 -28.87 -115.25 61.48
N THR A 899 -28.49 -114.06 61.95
CA THR A 899 -28.62 -112.79 61.23
C THR A 899 -27.25 -112.15 60.94
N ASP A 900 -27.19 -111.22 59.99
CA ASP A 900 -26.03 -110.37 59.72
C ASP A 900 -26.14 -108.98 60.41
N ALA A 901 -27.23 -108.71 61.15
CA ALA A 901 -27.54 -107.44 61.82
C ALA A 901 -27.14 -107.39 63.32
N ASP A 902 -27.17 -106.20 63.95
CA ASP A 902 -26.73 -106.01 65.35
C ASP A 902 -27.84 -106.41 66.33
N VAL A 903 -27.63 -107.50 67.09
CA VAL A 903 -28.60 -108.05 68.04
C VAL A 903 -28.20 -107.79 69.50
N THR A 904 -29.16 -107.35 70.32
CA THR A 904 -29.03 -107.25 71.78
C THR A 904 -30.01 -108.18 72.50
N VAL A 905 -29.57 -108.80 73.60
CA VAL A 905 -30.40 -109.68 74.43
C VAL A 905 -30.59 -109.07 75.82
N ASN A 906 -31.83 -108.90 76.25
CA ASN A 906 -32.22 -108.12 77.42
C ASN A 906 -33.07 -108.94 78.38
N GLU A 907 -32.77 -108.91 79.68
CA GLU A 907 -33.62 -109.44 80.75
C GLU A 907 -34.72 -108.44 81.10
N ILE A 908 -35.98 -108.85 81.00
CA ILE A 908 -37.11 -108.17 81.64
C ILE A 908 -37.33 -108.83 83.01
N THR A 909 -36.92 -108.16 84.09
CA THR A 909 -37.07 -108.69 85.45
C THR A 909 -38.53 -108.70 85.93
N ALA A 910 -38.86 -109.54 86.91
CA ALA A 910 -40.08 -109.55 87.74
C ALA A 910 -40.50 -108.20 88.39
N SER A 911 -39.77 -107.12 88.13
CA SER A 911 -40.01 -105.76 88.62
C SER A 911 -40.13 -104.73 87.49
N HIS A 912 -40.34 -105.17 86.24
CA HIS A 912 -40.43 -104.32 85.05
C HIS A 912 -39.20 -103.42 84.90
N GLN A 913 -38.01 -104.02 85.07
CA GLN A 913 -36.73 -103.36 84.83
C GLN A 913 -35.95 -104.20 83.82
N THR A 914 -35.60 -103.54 82.71
CA THR A 914 -34.78 -104.05 81.61
C THR A 914 -33.30 -104.01 81.98
N ASN A 915 -32.60 -105.13 81.81
CA ASN A 915 -31.15 -105.20 81.89
C ASN A 915 -30.60 -105.84 80.60
N GLU A 916 -29.80 -105.11 79.83
CA GLU A 916 -28.97 -105.71 78.77
C GLU A 916 -28.07 -106.80 79.39
N LEU A 917 -28.07 -108.00 78.80
CA LEU A 917 -27.35 -109.15 79.35
C LEU A 917 -25.93 -109.22 78.80
N GLY A 918 -24.95 -109.06 79.68
CA GLY A 918 -23.54 -109.28 79.35
C GLY A 918 -23.29 -110.73 78.91
N ASP A 919 -22.65 -110.89 77.75
CA ASP A 919 -22.37 -112.19 77.15
C ASP A 919 -20.97 -112.74 77.53
N GLN A 920 -20.88 -114.04 77.74
CA GLN A 920 -19.64 -114.82 77.89
C GLN A 920 -19.07 -115.28 76.53
N ASP A 921 -19.96 -115.52 75.57
CA ASP A 921 -19.79 -116.22 74.30
C ASP A 921 -20.59 -115.46 73.20
N ASP A 922 -20.36 -114.14 73.16
CA ASP A 922 -20.89 -113.08 72.26
C ASP A 922 -21.26 -113.57 70.84
N GLY A 923 -22.56 -113.70 70.59
CA GLY A 923 -23.15 -113.96 69.26
C GLY A 923 -22.51 -115.12 68.49
N ILE A 924 -22.11 -116.21 69.15
CA ILE A 924 -21.35 -117.28 68.47
C ILE A 924 -22.27 -118.02 67.50
N SER A 925 -22.11 -117.70 66.21
CA SER A 925 -22.83 -118.39 65.15
C SER A 925 -22.49 -119.87 65.07
N LEU A 926 -23.51 -120.71 65.21
CA LEU A 926 -23.44 -122.16 65.07
C LEU A 926 -23.72 -122.60 63.61
N GLY A 927 -23.99 -121.65 62.72
CA GLY A 927 -24.36 -121.86 61.31
C GLY A 927 -25.86 -122.18 61.20
N SER A 928 -26.21 -123.28 60.52
CA SER A 928 -27.61 -123.73 60.39
C SER A 928 -28.13 -124.41 61.69
N ALA A 929 -27.93 -123.74 62.82
CA ALA A 929 -28.36 -124.10 64.16
C ALA A 929 -28.45 -122.84 65.06
N GLY A 930 -28.59 -121.67 64.42
CA GLY A 930 -28.72 -120.38 65.08
C GLY A 930 -27.44 -119.75 65.61
N ASP A 931 -27.60 -118.53 66.12
CA ASP A 931 -26.57 -117.75 66.79
C ASP A 931 -26.80 -117.78 68.30
N TYR A 932 -25.76 -118.08 69.07
CA TYR A 932 -25.83 -118.43 70.49
C TYR A 932 -25.36 -117.28 71.38
N TYR A 933 -26.15 -116.95 72.40
CA TYR A 933 -25.89 -115.87 73.35
C TYR A 933 -25.87 -116.40 74.78
N GLY A 934 -24.74 -116.25 75.49
CA GLY A 934 -24.42 -116.97 76.73
C GLY A 934 -24.33 -116.08 77.98
N PHE A 935 -25.32 -116.15 78.87
CA PHE A 935 -25.48 -115.16 79.93
C PHE A 935 -24.45 -115.28 81.07
N ASP A 936 -23.87 -114.14 81.48
CA ASP A 936 -22.89 -114.01 82.59
C ASP A 936 -23.39 -114.61 83.93
N ALA A 937 -24.72 -114.64 84.12
CA ALA A 937 -25.40 -115.27 85.24
C ALA A 937 -26.73 -115.95 84.81
N PRO A 938 -27.15 -117.05 85.47
CA PRO A 938 -28.46 -117.64 85.23
C PRO A 938 -29.60 -116.68 85.61
N LEU A 939 -30.56 -116.48 84.70
CA LEU A 939 -31.75 -115.65 84.92
C LEU A 939 -32.65 -116.28 85.99
N PRO A 940 -33.11 -115.53 87.01
CA PRO A 940 -34.09 -116.00 87.96
C PRO A 940 -35.41 -116.42 87.27
N ASN A 941 -36.09 -117.44 87.81
CA ASN A 941 -37.48 -117.71 87.45
C ASN A 941 -38.33 -116.45 87.68
N GLY A 942 -39.25 -116.16 86.75
CA GLY A 942 -39.99 -114.89 86.71
C GLY A 942 -39.20 -113.69 86.15
N SER A 943 -38.13 -113.95 85.41
CA SER A 943 -37.58 -113.00 84.44
C SER A 943 -37.92 -113.49 83.02
N HIS A 944 -38.13 -112.59 82.08
CA HIS A 944 -38.35 -112.86 80.66
C HIS A 944 -37.19 -112.29 79.82
N LEU A 945 -37.18 -112.54 78.52
CA LEU A 945 -36.18 -111.97 77.59
C LEU A 945 -36.84 -111.09 76.53
N VAL A 946 -36.11 -110.07 76.07
CA VAL A 946 -36.32 -109.44 74.76
C VAL A 946 -35.04 -109.59 73.95
N VAL A 947 -35.14 -110.18 72.76
CA VAL A 947 -34.07 -110.16 71.76
C VAL A 947 -34.43 -109.09 70.74
N ASN A 948 -33.60 -108.06 70.59
CA ASN A 948 -33.84 -106.92 69.69
C ASN A 948 -32.74 -106.83 68.65
N GLU A 949 -33.12 -106.84 67.38
CA GLU A 949 -32.27 -106.64 66.20
C GLU A 949 -32.32 -105.17 65.74
N LEU A 950 -31.23 -104.67 65.17
CA LEU A 950 -31.06 -103.31 64.67
C LEU A 950 -30.34 -103.35 63.31
N ASP A 951 -30.88 -102.67 62.30
CA ASP A 951 -30.30 -102.63 60.96
C ASP A 951 -29.21 -101.54 60.78
N ASP A 952 -28.61 -101.49 59.59
CA ASP A 952 -27.58 -100.49 59.19
C ASP A 952 -28.11 -99.04 59.17
N ALA A 953 -29.42 -98.81 59.24
CA ALA A 953 -30.07 -97.49 59.25
C ALA A 953 -30.54 -97.05 60.65
N GLY A 954 -30.64 -97.97 61.61
CA GLY A 954 -31.16 -97.75 62.95
C GLY A 954 -32.65 -98.07 63.13
N ASN A 955 -33.30 -98.75 62.17
CA ASN A 955 -34.61 -99.36 62.40
C ASN A 955 -34.43 -100.65 63.23
N SER A 956 -35.38 -100.98 64.11
CA SER A 956 -35.25 -102.07 65.08
C SER A 956 -36.50 -102.94 65.17
N ASN A 957 -36.34 -104.24 65.41
CA ASN A 957 -37.44 -105.17 65.63
C ASN A 957 -37.04 -106.26 66.63
N ALA A 958 -37.98 -106.79 67.41
CA ALA A 958 -37.67 -107.58 68.59
C ALA A 958 -38.69 -108.68 68.91
N THR A 959 -38.18 -109.73 69.58
CA THR A 959 -38.95 -110.89 70.06
C THR A 959 -38.91 -110.97 71.58
N PHE A 960 -40.09 -110.91 72.19
CA PHE A 960 -40.29 -111.09 73.63
C PHE A 960 -40.46 -112.59 73.97
N VAL A 961 -39.45 -113.18 74.58
CA VAL A 961 -39.42 -114.60 74.95
C VAL A 961 -39.95 -114.79 76.37
N VAL A 962 -41.11 -115.42 76.49
CA VAL A 962 -41.77 -115.68 77.77
C VAL A 962 -41.18 -116.94 78.41
N LEU A 963 -40.77 -116.81 79.68
CA LEU A 963 -40.09 -117.85 80.45
C LEU A 963 -40.89 -118.21 81.71
N GLU A 964 -40.72 -119.43 82.22
CA GLU A 964 -41.44 -119.98 83.39
C GLU A 964 -41.54 -119.01 84.59
N GLU A 965 -42.77 -118.58 84.86
CA GLU A 965 -43.14 -117.72 85.99
C GLU A 965 -43.16 -118.46 87.34
N THR A 966 -43.10 -117.70 88.44
CA THR A 966 -43.03 -118.23 89.81
C THR A 966 -44.36 -118.30 90.55
N ALA A 967 -45.40 -117.62 90.07
CA ALA A 967 -46.65 -117.43 90.82
C ALA A 967 -47.95 -117.57 90.01
N THR A 968 -47.91 -117.34 88.69
CA THR A 968 -49.07 -117.29 87.79
C THR A 968 -48.67 -117.69 86.38
N ASN A 969 -49.60 -118.25 85.62
CA ASN A 969 -49.39 -118.54 84.19
C ASN A 969 -49.62 -117.31 83.29
N SER A 970 -50.19 -116.23 83.85
CA SER A 970 -50.41 -114.96 83.16
C SER A 970 -49.08 -114.36 82.71
N VAL A 971 -48.95 -114.10 81.42
CA VAL A 971 -47.86 -113.30 80.86
C VAL A 971 -48.01 -111.85 81.33
N ASP A 972 -46.90 -111.19 81.64
CA ASP A 972 -46.86 -109.76 82.00
C ASP A 972 -46.02 -109.01 80.95
N LEU A 973 -46.62 -107.98 80.35
CA LEU A 973 -46.03 -107.16 79.28
C LEU A 973 -45.35 -105.89 79.82
N GLY A 974 -45.26 -105.73 81.14
CA GLY A 974 -44.64 -104.57 81.76
C GLY A 974 -43.12 -104.52 81.60
N GLY A 975 -42.60 -103.36 81.17
CA GLY A 975 -41.16 -103.14 80.99
C GLY A 975 -40.64 -103.31 79.56
N LEU A 976 -41.54 -103.44 78.58
CA LEU A 976 -41.21 -103.50 77.16
C LEU A 976 -41.08 -102.11 76.50
N ASP A 977 -41.37 -101.02 77.25
CA ASP A 977 -41.20 -99.63 76.83
C ASP A 977 -39.80 -99.38 76.18
N GLY A 978 -39.76 -99.16 74.87
CA GLY A 978 -38.52 -98.85 74.13
C GLY A 978 -37.89 -100.00 73.35
N PHE A 979 -38.63 -101.08 73.10
CA PHE A 979 -38.35 -102.07 72.05
C PHE A 979 -39.54 -102.18 71.10
N ASP A 980 -39.31 -102.32 69.80
CA ASP A 980 -40.36 -102.65 68.83
C ASP A 980 -40.58 -104.16 68.81
N ILE A 981 -41.56 -104.63 69.59
CA ILE A 981 -41.88 -106.05 69.77
C ILE A 981 -42.76 -106.53 68.61
N GLY A 982 -42.14 -106.94 67.49
CA GLY A 982 -42.82 -107.62 66.39
C GLY A 982 -43.20 -109.09 66.66
N ALA A 983 -42.63 -109.73 67.70
CA ALA A 983 -42.99 -111.10 68.07
C ALA A 983 -43.01 -111.39 69.59
N ILE A 984 -43.82 -112.38 69.99
CA ILE A 984 -43.84 -112.98 71.33
C ILE A 984 -43.70 -114.49 71.19
N ASP A 985 -42.78 -115.11 71.93
CA ASP A 985 -42.66 -116.56 72.01
C ASP A 985 -43.11 -117.07 73.38
N LEU A 986 -44.19 -117.86 73.39
CA LEU A 986 -44.76 -118.48 74.59
C LEU A 986 -44.15 -119.85 74.90
N GLY A 987 -43.45 -120.49 73.95
CA GLY A 987 -43.06 -121.90 73.98
C GLY A 987 -42.04 -122.31 75.05
N TYR A 988 -41.59 -121.38 75.88
CA TYR A 988 -40.60 -121.59 76.95
C TYR A 988 -41.17 -121.38 78.37
N ALA A 989 -42.50 -121.26 78.50
CA ALA A 989 -43.24 -121.27 79.77
C ALA A 989 -44.41 -122.27 79.71
N GLN A 990 -44.67 -123.05 80.76
CA GLN A 990 -45.74 -124.07 80.73
C GLN A 990 -47.15 -123.47 80.89
N ASP A 991 -48.08 -123.88 80.01
CA ASP A 991 -49.51 -123.54 80.07
C ASP A 991 -49.74 -122.00 80.09
N ALA A 992 -49.07 -121.22 79.23
CA ALA A 992 -49.05 -119.75 79.31
C ALA A 992 -50.43 -119.11 79.05
N GLU A 993 -50.74 -118.01 79.77
CA GLU A 993 -51.99 -117.23 79.62
C GLU A 993 -51.68 -115.77 79.21
N LEU A 994 -51.57 -115.49 77.91
CA LEU A 994 -51.38 -114.13 77.38
C LEU A 994 -52.72 -113.42 77.21
N THR A 995 -52.79 -112.12 77.51
CA THR A 995 -53.95 -111.27 77.19
C THR A 995 -53.48 -110.00 76.48
N LEU A 996 -54.09 -109.70 75.34
CA LEU A 996 -53.81 -108.52 74.51
C LEU A 996 -55.08 -107.72 74.26
N ASP A 997 -54.94 -106.41 74.09
CA ASP A 997 -55.93 -105.54 73.44
C ASP A 997 -55.22 -104.61 72.45
N LEU A 998 -55.99 -103.85 71.66
CA LEU A 998 -55.42 -102.98 70.62
C LEU A 998 -54.41 -101.96 71.18
N ALA A 999 -54.63 -101.41 72.38
CA ALA A 999 -53.72 -100.41 72.96
C ALA A 999 -52.48 -101.04 73.61
N ALA A 1000 -52.47 -102.37 73.80
CA ALA A 1000 -51.25 -103.13 74.09
C ALA A 1000 -50.47 -103.43 72.79
N LEU A 1001 -51.16 -103.66 71.66
CA LEU A 1001 -50.52 -103.90 70.36
C LEU A 1001 -49.90 -102.63 69.78
N GLU A 1002 -50.64 -101.52 69.76
CA GLU A 1002 -50.20 -100.15 69.39
C GLU A 1002 -49.11 -99.56 70.32
N GLY A 1003 -48.67 -100.31 71.33
CA GLY A 1003 -47.57 -99.97 72.24
C GLY A 1003 -46.59 -101.14 72.45
N LEU A 1004 -46.60 -102.08 71.50
CA LEU A 1004 -45.63 -103.16 71.35
C LEU A 1004 -44.97 -103.06 69.97
N SER A 1005 -45.76 -102.92 68.90
CA SER A 1005 -45.25 -102.64 67.55
C SER A 1005 -45.55 -101.19 67.19
N ASP A 1006 -44.51 -100.35 67.20
CA ASP A 1006 -44.54 -98.90 66.93
C ASP A 1006 -44.58 -98.58 65.43
N VAL A 1007 -44.11 -99.50 64.56
CA VAL A 1007 -43.90 -99.24 63.12
C VAL A 1007 -45.05 -99.71 62.23
N ASP A 1008 -45.40 -101.00 62.24
CA ASP A 1008 -46.42 -101.58 61.34
C ASP A 1008 -47.65 -102.18 62.03
N ASN A 1009 -47.67 -102.20 63.37
CA ASN A 1009 -48.72 -102.76 64.24
C ASN A 1009 -48.98 -104.27 64.03
N ASN A 1010 -47.99 -105.04 63.57
CA ASN A 1010 -48.05 -106.49 63.46
C ASN A 1010 -47.35 -107.20 64.63
N LEU A 1011 -47.95 -108.30 65.10
CA LEU A 1011 -47.40 -109.12 66.18
C LEU A 1011 -47.51 -110.60 65.86
N ILE A 1012 -46.39 -111.31 65.82
CA ILE A 1012 -46.33 -112.77 65.71
C ILE A 1012 -46.39 -113.37 67.13
N ILE A 1013 -47.10 -114.48 67.32
CA ILE A 1013 -47.18 -115.20 68.59
C ILE A 1013 -46.91 -116.69 68.35
N HIS A 1014 -45.72 -117.12 68.77
CA HIS A 1014 -45.29 -118.51 68.79
C HIS A 1014 -45.76 -119.20 70.08
N GLY A 1015 -45.87 -120.53 70.06
CA GLY A 1015 -46.27 -121.31 71.24
C GLY A 1015 -45.94 -122.80 71.09
N SER A 1016 -46.28 -123.62 72.09
CA SER A 1016 -45.87 -125.02 72.10
C SER A 1016 -46.98 -126.02 71.70
N ASP A 1017 -46.58 -127.05 70.96
CA ASP A 1017 -47.38 -128.28 70.70
C ASP A 1017 -47.35 -129.25 71.91
N ALA A 1018 -46.80 -128.81 73.04
CA ALA A 1018 -46.45 -129.63 74.21
C ALA A 1018 -47.29 -129.32 75.46
N ASP A 1019 -47.51 -128.03 75.73
CA ASP A 1019 -48.28 -127.51 76.87
C ASP A 1019 -49.60 -126.86 76.38
N ASN A 1020 -50.47 -126.41 77.28
CA ASN A 1020 -51.82 -125.91 76.94
C ASN A 1020 -51.85 -124.38 76.91
N ASP A 1021 -50.96 -123.77 76.11
CA ASP A 1021 -50.82 -122.32 75.99
C ASP A 1021 -52.10 -121.67 75.44
N SER A 1022 -52.38 -120.43 75.84
CA SER A 1022 -53.62 -119.71 75.51
C SER A 1022 -53.42 -118.21 75.38
N VAL A 1023 -54.12 -117.61 74.41
CA VAL A 1023 -54.08 -116.17 74.13
C VAL A 1023 -55.51 -115.62 74.12
N THR A 1024 -55.77 -114.60 74.92
CA THR A 1024 -57.04 -113.87 74.92
C THR A 1024 -56.85 -112.52 74.22
N ILE A 1025 -57.41 -112.36 73.01
CA ILE A 1025 -57.30 -111.12 72.24
C ILE A 1025 -58.60 -110.32 72.35
N LEU A 1026 -58.59 -109.23 73.10
CA LEU A 1026 -59.78 -108.47 73.47
C LEU A 1026 -60.23 -107.53 72.34
N GLY A 1027 -61.26 -107.96 71.59
CA GLY A 1027 -61.88 -107.18 70.53
C GLY A 1027 -61.35 -107.47 69.12
N ALA A 1028 -60.47 -108.46 68.98
CA ALA A 1028 -60.03 -108.94 67.68
C ALA A 1028 -61.15 -109.65 66.89
N THR A 1029 -60.94 -109.74 65.59
CA THR A 1029 -61.75 -110.57 64.68
C THR A 1029 -60.86 -111.61 64.02
N ASP A 1030 -61.24 -112.89 64.15
CA ASP A 1030 -60.73 -113.99 63.32
C ASP A 1030 -60.98 -113.66 61.83
N SER A 1031 -59.90 -113.55 61.04
CA SER A 1031 -59.97 -113.21 59.62
C SER A 1031 -60.43 -114.39 58.74
N GLY A 1032 -60.38 -115.62 59.27
CA GLY A 1032 -60.54 -116.86 58.52
C GLY A 1032 -59.39 -117.13 57.52
N GLN A 1033 -58.22 -116.53 57.74
CA GLN A 1033 -57.00 -116.74 56.95
C GLN A 1033 -55.84 -117.18 57.86
N SER A 1034 -54.93 -117.97 57.29
CA SER A 1034 -53.64 -118.28 57.91
C SER A 1034 -52.45 -117.94 57.00
N LYS A 1035 -51.35 -117.50 57.61
CA LYS A 1035 -50.03 -117.25 56.98
C LYS A 1035 -49.12 -118.44 57.29
N ASN A 1036 -48.24 -118.82 56.36
CA ASN A 1036 -47.12 -119.70 56.67
C ASN A 1036 -45.91 -118.79 56.89
N ILE A 1037 -45.33 -118.84 58.10
CA ILE A 1037 -44.10 -118.14 58.49
C ILE A 1037 -43.14 -119.26 58.87
N ASP A 1038 -42.03 -119.33 58.16
CA ASP A 1038 -40.90 -120.26 58.35
C ASP A 1038 -41.27 -121.73 58.60
N GLY A 1039 -42.26 -122.16 57.80
CA GLY A 1039 -42.77 -123.52 57.78
C GLY A 1039 -43.88 -123.80 58.80
N LYS A 1040 -43.97 -123.01 59.87
CA LYS A 1040 -45.07 -122.99 60.85
C LYS A 1040 -46.31 -122.28 60.29
N SER A 1041 -47.49 -122.59 60.81
CA SER A 1041 -48.77 -122.02 60.34
C SER A 1041 -49.35 -121.12 61.41
N TYR A 1042 -49.87 -119.96 61.03
CA TYR A 1042 -50.40 -118.95 61.94
C TYR A 1042 -51.77 -118.48 61.48
N ASP A 1043 -52.81 -118.66 62.31
CA ASP A 1043 -54.12 -118.05 62.09
C ASP A 1043 -54.02 -116.53 62.34
N ILE A 1044 -54.61 -115.73 61.44
CA ILE A 1044 -54.49 -114.27 61.45
C ILE A 1044 -55.74 -113.64 62.09
N TYR A 1045 -55.51 -112.83 63.11
CA TYR A 1045 -56.52 -112.02 63.81
C TYR A 1045 -56.26 -110.54 63.55
N THR A 1046 -57.33 -109.74 63.38
CA THR A 1046 -57.22 -108.30 63.12
C THR A 1046 -57.84 -107.48 64.24
N MET A 1047 -57.17 -106.41 64.66
CA MET A 1047 -57.66 -105.37 65.57
C MET A 1047 -57.55 -104.00 64.89
N GLY A 1048 -58.32 -103.01 65.35
CA GLY A 1048 -58.27 -101.67 64.75
C GLY A 1048 -58.73 -101.61 63.28
N ASP A 1049 -58.09 -100.74 62.50
CA ASP A 1049 -58.29 -100.59 61.04
C ASP A 1049 -57.15 -101.27 60.22
N ASP A 1050 -56.01 -101.54 60.85
CA ASP A 1050 -54.72 -101.95 60.28
C ASP A 1050 -54.02 -103.08 61.05
N ALA A 1051 -53.94 -102.99 62.39
CA ALA A 1051 -53.16 -103.89 63.25
C ALA A 1051 -53.51 -105.40 63.14
N GLN A 1052 -52.51 -106.27 63.08
CA GLN A 1052 -52.69 -107.73 62.93
C GLN A 1052 -51.91 -108.56 63.95
N VAL A 1053 -52.47 -109.70 64.36
CA VAL A 1053 -51.83 -110.68 65.24
C VAL A 1053 -51.84 -112.05 64.57
N PHE A 1054 -50.67 -112.69 64.46
CA PHE A 1054 -50.45 -113.97 63.79
C PHE A 1054 -50.16 -115.03 64.86
N ILE A 1055 -51.08 -115.97 65.14
CA ILE A 1055 -50.93 -116.94 66.26
C ILE A 1055 -50.77 -118.36 65.75
N GLU A 1056 -49.77 -119.08 66.26
CA GLU A 1056 -49.37 -120.41 65.78
C GLU A 1056 -50.46 -121.49 65.94
N ASP A 1057 -50.61 -122.35 64.92
CA ASP A 1057 -51.48 -123.54 64.83
C ASP A 1057 -51.25 -124.51 66.02
N GLY A 1058 -51.90 -124.26 67.14
CA GLY A 1058 -51.81 -125.08 68.35
C GLY A 1058 -52.25 -124.35 69.63
N VAL A 1059 -52.03 -123.03 69.67
CA VAL A 1059 -52.35 -122.16 70.81
C VAL A 1059 -53.87 -122.01 70.99
N ASN A 1060 -54.34 -122.01 72.24
CA ASN A 1060 -55.77 -121.91 72.57
C ASN A 1060 -56.25 -120.45 72.53
N VAL A 1061 -56.62 -119.95 71.35
CA VAL A 1061 -57.09 -118.56 71.19
C VAL A 1061 -58.52 -118.35 71.69
N THR A 1062 -58.75 -117.23 72.38
CA THR A 1062 -60.06 -116.72 72.84
C THR A 1062 -60.26 -115.27 72.39
N ILE A 1063 -61.44 -114.96 71.82
CA ILE A 1063 -61.88 -113.62 71.37
C ILE A 1063 -63.32 -113.31 71.83
#